data_AF-A0A7J8VSF3-F1
#
_entry.id   AF-A0A7J8VSF3-F1
#
_cell.length_a   1.000
_cell.length_b   1.000
_cell.length_c   1.000
_cell.angle_alpha   90.00
_cell.angle_beta   90.00
_cell.angle_gamma   90.00
#
_symmetry.space_group_name_H-M   'P 1'
#
loop_
_entity.id
_entity.type
_entity.pdbx_description
1 polymer ?
#
loop_
_entity_poly.entity_id
_entity_poly.type
_entity_poly.pdbx_seq_one_letter_code
_entity_poly.pdbx_strand_id
1 'polypeptide(L)'
;PTNIEFPLLKELEIEDCPKLKEFICQTSTKSSIQALFSEKVAVPSLERMTISYLSYVKMIFDNELAPGSFCKLEEISVAFCGELLTIFSSKCLIRVFNCLQMLQVWRCESLEHIFEVRGLNTNKVHAADSQLSPKLKHVDLQGQEILTFQNLRQVVLEECWSLKNLFPVSIAKHLPQLEHLRISRCGMEEIVSAGEGVEEQPVRFKFPKVSSLEVTDLEKLKCFYKGQHTIVWPMLKKMRTDSSTLRKIVASEHLRLIQETNGNGQPGLLVEEVFPNLEELQVVIFGDMDQFPPDLFHNIKLFRLSCSSHGGSSYIFPFLRRFYNLGSLLLSGFDFKDVVHCKGDARTLTRIKNLKLQCSRNLKHLWRKDSVLGYILSNLQTLEVWNCEDLINIGAWSLSFQNLTTLHVSFCKMMKNLVAPSVVENLVQLTTMRVKGCTKMTEIVAHEGDYHQTIVAGKLKCLQLSELQSLTSFCPGSYTFNFPSLEEVVVEKCPKLKIFSEGVLSTPQLKRVKQETFDEKGCWTGDLNTTIQQLYMEKGGFNGPRDLNISDTFPKLIETWKRNPQEILELQNLREMEFYKCSSLKYIFTPSMLLSLKQLDRIEVKECNTMEQVIREEEEATRHKLTFPKLSFVEIEACSNLTKFYLGSRPLEFPMFIDIT
;
A
#
# COMPACT_ATOMS: atom_id res chain seq x y z
N PRO A 1 23.14 30.60 18.42
CA PRO A 1 22.49 29.57 17.55
C PRO A 1 21.77 30.18 16.34
N THR A 2 22.21 29.88 15.13
CA THR A 2 21.53 30.31 13.89
C THR A 2 21.18 29.11 13.05
N ASN A 3 20.19 28.35 13.53
CA ASN A 3 19.56 27.30 12.74
C ASN A 3 18.78 27.97 11.60
N ILE A 4 18.78 27.36 10.42
CA ILE A 4 17.79 27.74 9.40
C ILE A 4 16.46 27.22 9.91
N GLU A 5 15.49 28.12 10.04
CA GLU A 5 14.17 27.82 10.57
C GLU A 5 13.13 27.86 9.47
N PHE A 6 12.35 26.77 9.39
CA PHE A 6 11.19 26.64 8.54
C PHE A 6 9.94 26.54 9.43
N PRO A 7 9.49 27.67 10.02
CA PRO A 7 8.51 27.66 11.11
C PRO A 7 7.12 27.16 10.69
N LEU A 8 6.77 27.28 9.41
CA LEU A 8 5.47 26.89 8.84
C LEU A 8 5.57 25.76 7.79
N LEU A 9 6.75 25.18 7.56
CA LEU A 9 6.91 24.05 6.63
C LEU A 9 6.15 22.85 7.19
N LYS A 10 5.14 22.38 6.47
CA LYS A 10 4.29 21.23 6.80
C LYS A 10 4.71 19.99 6.02
N GLU A 11 5.16 20.16 4.79
CA GLU A 11 5.39 19.07 3.85
C GLU A 11 6.76 19.23 3.18
N LEU A 12 7.55 18.15 3.21
CA LEU A 12 8.88 18.10 2.60
C LEU A 12 9.02 16.80 1.80
N GLU A 13 9.27 16.94 0.51
CA GLU A 13 9.46 15.84 -0.44
C GLU A 13 10.81 15.98 -1.14
N ILE A 14 11.62 14.90 -1.11
CA ILE A 14 12.95 14.85 -1.72
C ILE A 14 13.10 13.52 -2.46
N GLU A 15 13.06 13.56 -3.78
CA GLU A 15 13.12 12.42 -4.70
C GLU A 15 14.30 12.55 -5.69
N ASP A 16 14.95 11.42 -5.99
CA ASP A 16 16.02 11.28 -6.99
C ASP A 16 17.07 12.40 -6.96
N CYS A 17 17.57 12.65 -5.75
CA CYS A 17 18.69 13.55 -5.48
C CYS A 17 19.93 12.74 -5.03
N PRO A 18 20.51 11.88 -5.90
CA PRO A 18 21.49 10.87 -5.51
C PRO A 18 22.73 11.44 -4.80
N LYS A 19 23.14 12.67 -5.10
CA LYS A 19 24.30 13.34 -4.47
C LYS A 19 23.99 14.05 -3.15
N LEU A 20 22.73 14.15 -2.74
CA LEU A 20 22.33 14.80 -1.49
C LEU A 20 22.79 13.95 -0.30
N LYS A 21 23.40 14.60 0.70
CA LYS A 21 23.97 13.92 1.89
C LYS A 21 23.53 14.54 3.21
N GLU A 22 23.42 15.86 3.23
CA GLU A 22 22.98 16.67 4.36
C GLU A 22 21.95 17.66 3.82
N PHE A 23 20.84 17.88 4.52
CA PHE A 23 19.90 18.91 4.11
C PHE A 23 20.55 20.29 4.23
N ILE A 24 21.25 20.55 5.34
CA ILE A 24 21.99 21.80 5.60
C ILE A 24 23.39 21.46 6.11
N CYS A 25 24.42 22.00 5.46
CA CYS A 25 25.81 21.79 5.85
C CYS A 25 26.48 23.08 6.31
N GLN A 26 27.27 22.97 7.38
CA GLN A 26 28.19 24.00 7.87
C GLN A 26 29.60 23.40 7.91
N THR A 27 30.60 24.12 7.40
CA THR A 27 31.94 23.59 7.12
C THR A 27 32.82 23.29 8.35
N SER A 28 32.30 23.39 9.57
CA SER A 28 33.08 23.44 10.81
C SER A 28 33.05 22.18 11.69
N THR A 29 32.19 21.17 11.44
CA THR A 29 32.13 19.95 12.28
C THR A 29 32.23 18.64 11.47
N LYS A 30 33.26 17.84 11.77
CA LYS A 30 33.38 16.44 11.33
C LYS A 30 32.54 15.55 12.25
N SER A 31 31.24 15.42 11.99
CA SER A 31 30.48 14.27 12.50
C SER A 31 31.01 12.99 11.86
N SER A 32 31.06 11.90 12.62
CA SER A 32 31.59 10.60 12.15
C SER A 32 30.57 9.78 11.35
N ILE A 33 29.30 10.16 11.35
CA ILE A 33 28.24 9.57 10.52
C ILE A 33 27.43 10.71 9.89
N GLN A 34 27.25 10.69 8.58
CA GLN A 34 26.59 11.76 7.83
C GLN A 34 25.08 11.51 7.79
N ALA A 35 24.33 12.27 8.59
CA ALA A 35 22.87 12.24 8.65
C ALA A 35 22.22 13.37 7.84
N LEU A 36 21.01 13.13 7.31
CA LEU A 36 20.28 14.14 6.52
C LEU A 36 19.83 15.33 7.38
N PHE A 37 19.30 15.06 8.57
CA PHE A 37 18.89 16.07 9.55
C PHE A 37 19.69 15.98 10.85
N SER A 38 20.02 17.14 11.40
CA SER A 38 20.90 17.36 12.57
C SER A 38 20.48 18.62 13.34
N GLU A 39 21.25 19.02 14.34
CA GLU A 39 20.98 20.17 15.22
C GLU A 39 20.91 21.52 14.49
N LYS A 40 21.38 21.57 13.24
CA LYS A 40 21.48 22.75 12.37
C LYS A 40 20.15 23.16 11.72
N VAL A 41 19.13 22.29 11.74
CA VAL A 41 17.85 22.45 11.02
C VAL A 41 16.69 22.54 11.99
N ALA A 42 15.95 23.65 11.98
CA ALA A 42 14.75 23.82 12.80
C ALA A 42 13.47 23.71 11.95
N VAL A 43 12.69 22.65 12.16
CA VAL A 43 11.45 22.32 11.43
C VAL A 43 10.32 21.97 12.41
N PRO A 44 9.80 22.94 13.17
CA PRO A 44 8.85 22.70 14.27
C PRO A 44 7.40 22.42 13.82
N SER A 45 7.05 22.70 12.57
CA SER A 45 5.69 22.50 12.03
C SER A 45 5.58 21.40 10.97
N LEU A 46 6.64 20.62 10.73
CA LEU A 46 6.62 19.55 9.73
C LEU A 46 5.61 18.49 10.15
N GLU A 47 4.66 18.18 9.26
CA GLU A 47 3.55 17.24 9.43
C GLU A 47 3.77 15.98 8.58
N ARG A 48 4.31 16.10 7.36
CA ARG A 48 4.64 14.98 6.46
C ARG A 48 6.03 15.11 5.85
N MET A 49 6.72 13.99 5.69
CA MET A 49 8.05 13.93 5.08
C MET A 49 8.19 12.70 4.17
N THR A 50 8.53 12.93 2.89
CA THR A 50 8.83 11.90 1.89
C THR A 50 10.29 12.02 1.45
N ILE A 51 11.02 10.90 1.49
CA ILE A 51 12.42 10.82 1.06
C ILE A 51 12.57 9.60 0.15
N SER A 52 12.95 9.78 -1.12
CA SER A 52 13.17 8.67 -2.04
C SER A 52 14.47 8.78 -2.85
N TYR A 53 15.00 7.62 -3.25
CA TYR A 53 16.15 7.47 -4.16
C TYR A 53 17.48 8.16 -3.73
N LEU A 54 17.61 8.57 -2.46
CA LEU A 54 18.85 9.15 -1.95
C LEU A 54 19.96 8.09 -1.82
N SER A 55 21.02 8.23 -2.62
CA SER A 55 22.04 7.18 -2.80
C SER A 55 23.16 7.18 -1.77
N TYR A 56 23.39 8.27 -1.02
CA TYR A 56 24.50 8.38 -0.06
C TYR A 56 24.09 8.64 1.40
N VAL A 57 22.80 8.82 1.67
CA VAL A 57 22.29 9.08 3.03
C VAL A 57 22.32 7.79 3.84
N LYS A 58 23.15 7.76 4.89
CA LYS A 58 23.28 6.58 5.78
C LYS A 58 22.34 6.63 6.99
N MET A 59 21.87 7.83 7.34
CA MET A 59 21.02 8.09 8.49
C MET A 59 20.05 9.25 8.17
N ILE A 60 18.77 9.12 8.52
CA ILE A 60 17.81 10.22 8.34
C ILE A 60 17.95 11.24 9.48
N PHE A 61 17.86 10.79 10.74
CA PHE A 61 17.90 11.64 11.93
C PHE A 61 19.13 11.36 12.81
N ASP A 62 20.01 12.36 12.95
CA ASP A 62 21.12 12.30 13.90
C ASP A 62 20.64 12.29 15.36
N ASN A 63 21.55 11.97 16.27
CA ASN A 63 21.35 11.88 17.71
C ASN A 63 20.98 13.22 18.36
N GLU A 64 21.38 14.33 17.74
CA GLU A 64 21.16 15.68 18.24
C GLU A 64 20.36 16.46 17.19
N LEU A 65 19.10 16.74 17.51
CA LEU A 65 18.15 17.47 16.65
C LEU A 65 17.83 18.82 17.28
N ALA A 66 17.50 19.82 16.46
CA ALA A 66 17.17 21.15 16.96
C ALA A 66 15.92 21.13 17.86
N PRO A 67 15.96 21.71 19.07
CA PRO A 67 14.84 21.68 20.02
C PRO A 67 13.51 22.09 19.41
N GLY A 68 12.46 21.31 19.66
CA GLY A 68 11.10 21.54 19.15
C GLY A 68 10.87 21.13 17.68
N SER A 69 11.91 20.70 16.94
CA SER A 69 11.75 20.20 15.57
C SER A 69 11.04 18.86 15.52
N PHE A 70 10.33 18.59 14.42
CA PHE A 70 9.59 17.35 14.17
C PHE A 70 8.51 17.00 15.22
N CYS A 71 8.21 17.90 16.17
CA CYS A 71 7.25 17.62 17.24
C CYS A 71 5.81 17.44 16.75
N LYS A 72 5.49 17.93 15.54
CA LYS A 72 4.21 17.73 14.83
C LYS A 72 4.27 16.70 13.71
N LEU A 73 5.39 15.99 13.53
CA LEU A 73 5.57 15.09 12.39
C LEU A 73 4.64 13.89 12.54
N GLU A 74 3.66 13.78 11.64
CA GLU A 74 2.62 12.75 11.63
C GLU A 74 2.97 11.60 10.69
N GLU A 75 3.62 11.88 9.56
CA GLU A 75 3.92 10.87 8.54
C GLU A 75 5.37 10.94 8.05
N ILE A 76 6.02 9.77 7.98
CA ILE A 76 7.34 9.56 7.38
C ILE A 76 7.24 8.48 6.32
N SER A 77 7.67 8.78 5.09
CA SER A 77 7.86 7.82 4.01
C SER A 77 9.30 7.84 3.52
N VAL A 78 9.95 6.67 3.49
CA VAL A 78 11.33 6.52 3.00
C VAL A 78 11.38 5.41 1.96
N ALA A 79 11.93 5.67 0.77
CA ALA A 79 11.90 4.71 -0.33
C ALA A 79 13.22 4.64 -1.14
N PHE A 80 13.63 3.45 -1.58
CA PHE A 80 14.77 3.26 -2.50
C PHE A 80 16.13 3.86 -2.06
N CYS A 81 16.32 4.19 -0.77
CA CYS A 81 17.60 4.68 -0.25
C CYS A 81 18.59 3.52 -0.04
N GLY A 82 19.47 3.28 -1.02
CA GLY A 82 20.33 2.08 -1.07
C GLY A 82 21.39 1.96 0.03
N GLU A 83 22.02 3.06 0.43
CA GLU A 83 23.07 3.11 1.48
C GLU A 83 22.51 3.40 2.90
N LEU A 84 21.19 3.51 3.05
CA LEU A 84 20.56 3.85 4.33
C LEU A 84 20.75 2.71 5.33
N LEU A 85 21.34 2.98 6.50
CA LEU A 85 21.60 2.00 7.54
C LEU A 85 20.60 2.10 8.70
N THR A 86 20.15 3.32 9.04
CA THR A 86 19.16 3.56 10.09
C THR A 86 18.29 4.80 9.87
N ILE A 87 17.07 4.81 10.40
CA ILE A 87 16.16 5.97 10.37
C ILE A 87 16.29 6.78 11.66
N PHE A 88 16.08 6.13 12.82
CA PHE A 88 16.10 6.76 14.14
C PHE A 88 17.30 6.28 14.97
N SER A 89 18.17 7.21 15.36
CA SER A 89 19.34 7.01 16.22
C SER A 89 19.01 7.08 17.72
N SER A 90 19.84 6.50 18.59
CA SER A 90 19.45 6.18 19.98
C SER A 90 19.05 7.38 20.85
N LYS A 91 19.64 8.57 20.64
CA LYS A 91 19.26 9.78 21.38
C LYS A 91 18.03 10.51 20.81
N CYS A 92 17.77 10.44 19.49
CA CYS A 92 16.60 11.09 18.89
C CYS A 92 15.26 10.41 19.27
N LEU A 93 15.34 9.18 19.81
CA LEU A 93 14.22 8.38 20.29
C LEU A 93 13.58 8.91 21.59
N ILE A 94 14.02 10.03 22.17
CA ILE A 94 13.44 10.60 23.39
C ILE A 94 12.55 11.81 23.06
N ARG A 95 11.23 11.61 23.10
CA ARG A 95 10.18 12.66 23.07
C ARG A 95 10.11 13.57 21.83
N VAL A 96 10.86 13.30 20.76
CA VAL A 96 10.79 14.07 19.51
C VAL A 96 9.53 13.69 18.70
N PHE A 97 9.40 12.40 18.34
CA PHE A 97 8.39 11.91 17.39
C PHE A 97 7.06 11.50 18.07
N ASN A 98 6.56 12.33 18.97
CA ASN A 98 5.34 12.02 19.75
C ASN A 98 4.06 12.08 18.92
N CYS A 99 4.03 12.87 17.85
CA CYS A 99 2.87 12.96 16.95
C CYS A 99 2.89 11.96 15.79
N LEU A 100 3.94 11.13 15.65
CA LEU A 100 4.08 10.24 14.50
C LEU A 100 2.97 9.19 14.48
N GLN A 101 2.16 9.23 13.43
CA GLN A 101 1.02 8.35 13.17
C GLN A 101 1.35 7.30 12.10
N MET A 102 2.18 7.62 11.12
CA MET A 102 2.52 6.74 10.00
C MET A 102 4.03 6.67 9.74
N LEU A 103 4.55 5.45 9.63
CA LEU A 103 5.90 5.16 9.16
C LEU A 103 5.83 4.19 7.98
N GLN A 104 6.37 4.59 6.83
CA GLN A 104 6.49 3.76 5.64
C GLN A 104 7.94 3.65 5.19
N VAL A 105 8.40 2.43 4.88
CA VAL A 105 9.76 2.17 4.39
C VAL A 105 9.72 1.14 3.26
N TRP A 106 10.26 1.49 2.09
CA TRP A 106 10.18 0.68 0.87
C TRP A 106 11.56 0.53 0.24
N ARG A 107 12.02 -0.70 -0.05
CA ARG A 107 13.22 -0.96 -0.89
C ARG A 107 14.52 -0.29 -0.41
N CYS A 108 14.70 -0.16 0.90
CA CYS A 108 15.96 0.27 1.50
C CYS A 108 16.84 -0.96 1.77
N GLU A 109 17.64 -1.36 0.78
CA GLU A 109 18.32 -2.68 0.78
C GLU A 109 19.35 -2.83 1.91
N SER A 110 20.09 -1.78 2.27
CA SER A 110 21.09 -1.79 3.35
C SER A 110 20.53 -1.47 4.75
N LEU A 111 19.23 -1.21 4.89
CA LEU A 111 18.65 -0.78 6.16
C LEU A 111 18.73 -1.90 7.20
N GLU A 112 19.57 -1.73 8.23
CA GLU A 112 19.76 -2.74 9.28
C GLU A 112 18.79 -2.58 10.46
N HIS A 113 18.49 -1.32 10.81
CA HIS A 113 17.78 -0.92 12.03
C HIS A 113 16.85 0.26 11.76
N ILE A 114 15.55 0.14 12.01
CA ILE A 114 14.66 1.32 11.98
C ILE A 114 14.90 2.17 13.23
N PHE A 115 14.94 1.51 14.39
CA PHE A 115 15.22 2.12 15.70
C PHE A 115 16.55 1.57 16.22
N GLU A 116 17.62 2.34 16.15
CA GLU A 116 18.90 1.95 16.74
C GLU A 116 18.91 2.27 18.24
N VAL A 117 18.81 1.23 19.08
CA VAL A 117 18.91 1.35 20.55
C VAL A 117 20.26 0.82 21.01
N ARG A 118 21.33 1.60 20.77
CA ARG A 118 22.67 1.34 21.31
C ARG A 118 23.06 2.41 22.32
N GLY A 119 23.63 1.98 23.43
CA GLY A 119 24.39 2.87 24.31
C GLY A 119 23.57 3.85 25.16
N LEU A 120 22.41 3.45 25.70
CA LEU A 120 21.85 4.05 26.92
C LEU A 120 22.73 3.65 28.13
N ASN A 121 24.02 3.99 28.08
CA ASN A 121 24.99 3.63 29.09
C ASN A 121 24.62 4.31 30.41
N THR A 122 24.27 3.49 31.40
CA THR A 122 24.33 3.85 32.81
C THR A 122 25.76 4.26 33.12
N ASN A 123 26.09 5.56 33.13
CA ASN A 123 27.46 6.01 33.26
C ASN A 123 28.08 5.49 34.56
N LYS A 124 29.02 4.54 34.43
CA LYS A 124 30.02 4.28 35.48
C LYS A 124 30.91 5.51 35.55
N VAL A 125 30.56 6.44 36.44
CA VAL A 125 31.43 7.55 36.80
C VAL A 125 32.70 6.95 37.39
N HIS A 126 33.82 7.08 36.67
CA HIS A 126 35.13 6.74 37.21
C HIS A 126 35.42 7.65 38.40
N ALA A 127 35.67 7.04 39.56
CA ALA A 127 35.99 7.77 40.78
C ALA A 127 37.37 8.44 40.67
N ALA A 128 37.39 9.76 40.74
CA ALA A 128 38.54 10.56 41.14
C ALA A 128 38.03 11.77 41.95
N ASP A 129 38.60 11.92 43.14
CA ASP A 129 38.25 12.83 44.24
C ASP A 129 37.45 14.12 43.94
N SER A 130 36.31 14.26 44.63
CA SER A 130 36.20 15.28 45.69
C SER A 130 35.00 15.03 46.59
N GLN A 131 35.16 15.34 47.89
CA GLN A 131 34.12 15.17 48.90
C GLN A 131 33.10 16.30 48.81
N LEU A 132 31.79 16.00 48.75
CA LEU A 132 30.78 16.53 49.67
C LEU A 132 29.38 15.89 49.42
N SER A 133 28.67 15.61 50.53
CA SER A 133 27.25 15.16 50.62
C SER A 133 26.89 13.72 50.16
N PRO A 134 26.45 12.84 51.09
CA PRO A 134 25.85 11.54 50.77
C PRO A 134 24.32 11.60 50.81
N LYS A 135 23.65 11.93 49.70
CA LYS A 135 22.17 11.84 49.60
C LYS A 135 21.60 11.85 48.17
N LEU A 136 22.08 10.98 47.29
CA LEU A 136 21.34 10.55 46.10
C LEU A 136 21.05 9.06 46.19
N LYS A 137 19.79 8.74 46.52
CA LYS A 137 19.27 7.37 46.40
C LYS A 137 19.24 7.00 44.91
N HIS A 138 19.45 5.71 44.62
CA HIS A 138 19.18 5.03 43.35
C HIS A 138 18.57 5.93 42.25
N VAL A 139 19.39 6.38 41.30
CA VAL A 139 18.87 6.90 40.02
C VAL A 139 18.41 5.68 39.24
N ASP A 140 17.13 5.40 39.42
CA ASP A 140 16.42 4.34 38.74
C ASP A 140 16.21 4.71 37.26
N LEU A 141 16.83 3.94 36.36
CA LEU A 141 16.62 4.08 34.91
C LEU A 141 15.43 3.26 34.40
N GLN A 142 14.67 2.58 35.27
CA GLN A 142 13.30 2.12 34.95
C GLN A 142 12.32 3.30 34.81
N GLY A 143 12.71 4.53 35.18
CA GLY A 143 11.86 5.72 35.20
C GLY A 143 11.91 6.67 34.00
N GLN A 144 12.79 6.47 32.99
CA GLN A 144 12.69 7.22 31.73
C GLN A 144 11.79 6.47 30.74
N GLU A 145 10.49 6.73 30.82
CA GLU A 145 9.51 6.20 29.87
C GLU A 145 9.86 6.58 28.43
N ILE A 146 10.14 5.58 27.59
CA ILE A 146 10.23 5.73 26.13
C ILE A 146 8.79 5.82 25.59
N LEU A 147 8.17 7.00 25.77
CA LEU A 147 6.80 7.30 25.30
C LEU A 147 6.72 7.61 23.80
N THR A 148 7.86 7.62 23.11
CA THR A 148 7.96 7.94 21.69
C THR A 148 7.19 6.90 20.86
N PHE A 149 6.44 7.36 19.86
CA PHE A 149 5.54 6.54 19.02
C PHE A 149 4.24 6.02 19.66
N GLN A 150 3.80 6.54 20.82
CA GLN A 150 2.48 6.18 21.38
C GLN A 150 1.30 6.45 20.42
N ASN A 151 1.41 7.45 19.54
CA ASN A 151 0.39 7.80 18.54
C ASN A 151 0.53 7.04 17.20
N LEU A 152 1.49 6.12 17.08
CA LEU A 152 1.75 5.39 15.84
C LEU A 152 0.59 4.45 15.51
N ARG A 153 -0.09 4.74 14.39
CA ARG A 153 -1.25 4.01 13.86
C ARG A 153 -0.88 3.02 12.78
N GLN A 154 0.07 3.38 11.92
CA GLN A 154 0.41 2.60 10.74
C GLN A 154 1.91 2.43 10.57
N VAL A 155 2.34 1.19 10.37
CA VAL A 155 3.71 0.84 9.97
C VAL A 155 3.65 -0.01 8.71
N VAL A 156 4.39 0.40 7.67
CA VAL A 156 4.51 -0.32 6.40
C VAL A 156 5.98 -0.52 6.08
N LEU A 157 6.41 -1.77 5.95
CA LEU A 157 7.74 -2.16 5.49
C LEU A 157 7.62 -3.05 4.25
N GLU A 158 8.37 -2.73 3.20
CA GLU A 158 8.42 -3.55 1.99
C GLU A 158 9.86 -3.66 1.44
N GLU A 159 10.29 -4.86 1.06
CA GLU A 159 11.53 -5.14 0.33
C GLU A 159 12.81 -4.59 1.01
N CYS A 160 12.84 -4.61 2.35
CA CYS A 160 13.99 -4.20 3.18
C CYS A 160 14.82 -5.43 3.63
N TRP A 161 15.70 -5.90 2.74
CA TRP A 161 16.36 -7.23 2.84
C TRP A 161 17.47 -7.38 3.89
N SER A 162 18.05 -6.28 4.40
CA SER A 162 19.04 -6.29 5.49
C SER A 162 18.46 -6.05 6.88
N LEU A 163 17.17 -5.71 6.98
CA LEU A 163 16.53 -5.30 8.23
C LEU A 163 16.49 -6.45 9.23
N LYS A 164 17.09 -6.27 10.41
CA LYS A 164 17.29 -7.36 11.39
C LYS A 164 16.03 -7.65 12.23
N ASN A 165 15.30 -6.60 12.59
CA ASN A 165 14.04 -6.62 13.35
C ASN A 165 13.25 -5.33 13.06
N LEU A 166 11.95 -5.32 13.40
CA LEU A 166 11.10 -4.13 13.27
C LEU A 166 11.11 -3.29 14.55
N PHE A 167 10.84 -3.89 15.72
CA PHE A 167 10.75 -3.16 16.99
C PHE A 167 11.72 -3.68 18.05
N PRO A 168 12.37 -2.81 18.83
CA PRO A 168 12.83 -3.15 20.18
C PRO A 168 11.66 -3.52 21.09
N VAL A 169 11.85 -4.47 22.02
CA VAL A 169 10.82 -4.86 23.01
C VAL A 169 10.23 -3.69 23.80
N SER A 170 11.04 -2.67 24.11
CA SER A 170 10.63 -1.45 24.82
C SER A 170 9.59 -0.64 24.03
N ILE A 171 9.72 -0.56 22.71
CA ILE A 171 8.75 0.11 21.82
C ILE A 171 7.54 -0.79 21.60
N ALA A 172 7.73 -2.07 21.31
CA ALA A 172 6.65 -3.02 21.02
C ALA A 172 5.61 -3.16 22.16
N LYS A 173 6.02 -2.94 23.42
CA LYS A 173 5.14 -2.91 24.60
C LYS A 173 4.21 -1.68 24.65
N HIS A 174 4.53 -0.59 23.94
CA HIS A 174 3.92 0.74 24.12
C HIS A 174 3.29 1.31 22.83
N LEU A 175 2.65 0.47 22.02
CA LEU A 175 1.94 0.86 20.79
C LEU A 175 0.40 0.75 20.91
N PRO A 176 -0.26 1.55 21.78
CA PRO A 176 -1.70 1.43 22.04
C PRO A 176 -2.58 1.95 20.89
N GLN A 177 -2.04 2.78 19.98
CA GLN A 177 -2.78 3.34 18.85
C GLN A 177 -2.58 2.59 17.52
N LEU A 178 -1.74 1.53 17.49
CA LEU A 178 -1.44 0.81 16.25
C LEU A 178 -2.69 0.13 15.69
N GLU A 179 -3.05 0.50 14.47
CA GLU A 179 -4.26 0.09 13.75
C GLU A 179 -3.92 -0.79 12.54
N HIS A 180 -2.79 -0.53 11.88
CA HIS A 180 -2.33 -1.21 10.67
C HIS A 180 -0.83 -1.54 10.73
N LEU A 181 -0.48 -2.81 10.49
CA LEU A 181 0.91 -3.27 10.37
C LEU A 181 1.07 -4.07 9.08
N ARG A 182 1.97 -3.63 8.20
CA ARG A 182 2.38 -4.34 6.97
C ARG A 182 3.89 -4.56 6.98
N ILE A 183 4.32 -5.81 6.79
CA ILE A 183 5.71 -6.20 6.62
C ILE A 183 5.77 -7.20 5.47
N SER A 184 6.51 -6.86 4.41
CA SER A 184 6.62 -7.69 3.21
C SER A 184 8.08 -7.76 2.76
N ARG A 185 8.60 -8.96 2.45
CA ARG A 185 9.96 -9.11 1.85
C ARG A 185 11.09 -8.47 2.66
N CYS A 186 11.06 -8.65 3.98
CA CYS A 186 12.07 -8.09 4.88
C CYS A 186 13.02 -9.17 5.42
N GLY A 187 14.28 -8.79 5.65
CA GLY A 187 15.36 -9.70 6.08
C GLY A 187 15.32 -10.18 7.54
N MET A 188 14.26 -9.88 8.28
CA MET A 188 14.25 -9.98 9.74
C MET A 188 14.20 -11.43 10.25
N GLU A 189 14.96 -11.71 11.32
CA GLU A 189 14.91 -13.00 12.02
C GLU A 189 13.81 -13.05 13.09
N GLU A 190 13.45 -11.89 13.64
CA GLU A 190 12.42 -11.70 14.65
C GLU A 190 11.72 -10.35 14.40
N ILE A 191 10.40 -10.26 14.67
CA ILE A 191 9.66 -9.00 14.49
C ILE A 191 10.02 -8.04 15.63
N VAL A 192 10.10 -8.57 16.85
CA VAL A 192 10.50 -7.85 18.05
C VAL A 192 11.85 -8.38 18.55
N SER A 193 12.83 -7.50 18.75
CA SER A 193 14.13 -7.87 19.32
C SER A 193 14.15 -7.85 20.84
N ALA A 194 14.90 -8.78 21.44
CA ALA A 194 15.22 -8.77 22.86
C ALA A 194 16.10 -7.54 23.20
N GLY A 195 15.86 -6.94 24.38
CA GLY A 195 16.70 -5.88 24.92
C GLY A 195 18.02 -6.40 25.51
N GLU A 196 18.90 -5.47 25.89
CA GLU A 196 20.08 -5.82 26.70
C GLU A 196 19.62 -6.19 28.12
N GLY A 197 19.82 -7.45 28.49
CA GLY A 197 19.17 -8.08 29.64
C GLY A 197 17.98 -8.92 29.19
N VAL A 198 18.13 -10.25 29.24
CA VAL A 198 17.03 -11.18 28.93
C VAL A 198 15.96 -11.01 30.00
N GLU A 199 14.75 -10.61 29.61
CA GLU A 199 13.63 -10.53 30.55
C GLU A 199 13.30 -11.96 31.04
N GLU A 200 13.54 -12.23 32.32
CA GLU A 200 13.26 -13.53 32.96
C GLU A 200 11.75 -13.84 33.08
N GLN A 201 10.89 -12.86 32.78
CA GLN A 201 9.44 -12.98 32.88
C GLN A 201 8.76 -13.00 31.49
N PRO A 202 7.63 -13.72 31.32
CA PRO A 202 6.86 -13.72 30.08
C PRO A 202 6.37 -12.33 29.66
N VAL A 203 6.67 -11.94 28.42
CA VAL A 203 6.31 -10.62 27.88
C VAL A 203 4.91 -10.64 27.25
N ARG A 204 3.99 -9.79 27.73
CA ARG A 204 2.66 -9.67 27.10
C ARG A 204 2.63 -8.55 26.06
N PHE A 205 2.53 -8.93 24.78
CA PHE A 205 2.27 -8.02 23.67
C PHE A 205 0.76 -7.92 23.41
N LYS A 206 0.19 -6.73 23.68
CA LYS A 206 -1.22 -6.44 23.42
C LYS A 206 -1.34 -5.27 22.45
N PHE A 207 -1.97 -5.53 21.31
CA PHE A 207 -2.15 -4.55 20.24
C PHE A 207 -3.64 -4.22 20.11
N PRO A 208 -4.20 -3.35 20.98
CA PRO A 208 -5.64 -3.27 21.21
C PRO A 208 -6.45 -2.77 20.01
N LYS A 209 -5.83 -2.06 19.06
CA LYS A 209 -6.49 -1.45 17.91
C LYS A 209 -6.12 -2.05 16.56
N VAL A 210 -5.17 -2.99 16.49
CA VAL A 210 -4.72 -3.55 15.21
C VAL A 210 -5.91 -4.28 14.56
N SER A 211 -6.37 -3.73 13.44
CA SER A 211 -7.53 -4.19 12.70
C SER A 211 -7.16 -4.88 11.38
N SER A 212 -5.97 -4.56 10.86
CA SER A 212 -5.38 -5.19 9.68
C SER A 212 -3.89 -5.50 9.91
N LEU A 213 -3.49 -6.73 9.62
CA LEU A 213 -2.13 -7.25 9.76
C LEU A 213 -1.68 -7.94 8.47
N GLU A 214 -0.65 -7.41 7.81
CA GLU A 214 0.01 -8.03 6.66
C GLU A 214 1.44 -8.42 7.03
N VAL A 215 1.79 -9.71 6.97
CA VAL A 215 3.14 -10.22 7.24
C VAL A 215 3.46 -11.34 6.25
N THR A 216 4.15 -11.00 5.16
CA THR A 216 4.37 -11.89 4.00
C THR A 216 5.82 -11.93 3.55
N ASP A 217 6.23 -13.04 2.94
CA ASP A 217 7.52 -13.21 2.26
C ASP A 217 8.73 -12.99 3.19
N LEU A 218 8.60 -13.41 4.46
CA LEU A 218 9.64 -13.29 5.50
C LEU A 218 10.42 -14.60 5.64
N GLU A 219 11.25 -14.90 4.65
CA GLU A 219 12.01 -16.16 4.57
C GLU A 219 12.85 -16.42 5.83
N LYS A 220 13.63 -15.42 6.26
CA LYS A 220 14.57 -15.47 7.39
C LYS A 220 13.91 -15.48 8.78
N LEU A 221 12.61 -15.19 8.87
CA LEU A 221 11.90 -15.11 10.15
C LEU A 221 11.99 -16.44 10.90
N LYS A 222 12.26 -16.40 12.21
CA LYS A 222 12.33 -17.59 13.08
C LYS A 222 11.17 -17.62 14.07
N CYS A 223 10.80 -16.46 14.62
CA CYS A 223 9.77 -16.28 15.64
C CYS A 223 9.26 -14.83 15.65
N PHE A 224 8.17 -14.54 16.36
CA PHE A 224 7.78 -13.14 16.63
C PHE A 224 8.77 -12.45 17.57
N TYR A 225 9.12 -13.11 18.68
CA TYR A 225 10.06 -12.67 19.72
C TYR A 225 10.79 -13.92 20.29
N LYS A 226 12.08 -13.81 20.61
CA LYS A 226 12.88 -14.94 21.13
C LYS A 226 12.56 -15.35 22.56
N GLY A 227 12.15 -14.41 23.41
CA GLY A 227 11.82 -14.67 24.82
C GLY A 227 10.46 -15.37 24.99
N GLN A 228 10.10 -15.71 26.24
CA GLN A 228 8.73 -16.13 26.55
C GLN A 228 7.80 -14.94 26.36
N HIS A 229 6.66 -15.15 25.69
CA HIS A 229 5.70 -14.08 25.45
C HIS A 229 4.24 -14.58 25.43
N THR A 230 3.32 -13.63 25.23
CA THR A 230 1.92 -13.83 24.80
C THR A 230 1.59 -12.72 23.80
N ILE A 231 0.84 -13.02 22.72
CA ILE A 231 0.41 -12.03 21.72
C ILE A 231 -1.11 -12.06 21.59
N VAL A 232 -1.74 -10.87 21.64
CA VAL A 232 -3.19 -10.74 21.46
C VAL A 232 -3.54 -9.54 20.57
N TRP A 233 -4.27 -9.79 19.47
CA TRP A 233 -4.84 -8.78 18.58
C TRP A 233 -6.38 -8.78 18.69
N PRO A 234 -6.97 -8.19 19.74
CA PRO A 234 -8.40 -8.33 20.04
C PRO A 234 -9.33 -7.70 18.98
N MET A 235 -8.83 -6.77 18.16
CA MET A 235 -9.60 -6.10 17.11
C MET A 235 -9.22 -6.53 15.68
N LEU A 236 -8.39 -7.56 15.50
CA LEU A 236 -7.93 -7.97 14.18
C LEU A 236 -9.08 -8.54 13.35
N LYS A 237 -9.44 -7.85 12.26
CA LYS A 237 -10.48 -8.28 11.32
C LYS A 237 -9.92 -8.84 10.02
N LYS A 238 -8.73 -8.38 9.62
CA LYS A 238 -8.09 -8.72 8.34
C LYS A 238 -6.66 -9.17 8.56
N MET A 239 -6.30 -10.36 8.06
CA MET A 239 -4.92 -10.85 8.10
C MET A 239 -4.47 -11.29 6.70
N ARG A 240 -3.25 -10.90 6.30
CA ARG A 240 -2.59 -11.32 5.08
C ARG A 240 -1.21 -11.89 5.42
N THR A 241 -0.96 -13.15 5.09
CA THR A 241 0.29 -13.81 5.52
C THR A 241 0.63 -15.05 4.69
N ASP A 242 1.70 -15.75 5.03
CA ASP A 242 2.03 -17.08 4.52
C ASP A 242 1.75 -18.13 5.59
N SER A 243 1.45 -19.38 5.20
CA SER A 243 1.28 -20.48 6.16
C SER A 243 2.51 -20.69 7.06
N SER A 244 3.72 -20.46 6.53
CA SER A 244 4.98 -20.54 7.28
C SER A 244 5.13 -19.37 8.26
N THR A 245 4.85 -18.14 7.82
CA THR A 245 4.93 -16.92 8.62
C THR A 245 3.90 -16.92 9.76
N LEU A 246 2.65 -17.27 9.46
CA LEU A 246 1.61 -17.47 10.46
C LEU A 246 2.03 -18.47 11.55
N ARG A 247 2.64 -19.60 11.14
CA ARG A 247 3.17 -20.61 12.08
C ARG A 247 4.28 -20.06 12.96
N LYS A 248 5.24 -19.32 12.39
CA LYS A 248 6.36 -18.69 13.13
C LYS A 248 5.90 -17.63 14.14
N ILE A 249 4.73 -17.03 13.95
CA ILE A 249 4.18 -15.99 14.84
C ILE A 249 3.21 -16.57 15.87
N VAL A 250 2.40 -17.57 15.50
CA VAL A 250 1.27 -18.07 16.32
C VAL A 250 1.59 -19.42 16.98
N ALA A 251 2.28 -20.32 16.28
CA ALA A 251 2.50 -21.68 16.78
C ALA A 251 3.67 -21.78 17.79
N SER A 252 4.63 -20.83 17.77
CA SER A 252 5.67 -20.72 18.81
C SER A 252 5.08 -20.55 20.22
N GLU A 253 3.92 -19.91 20.29
CA GLU A 253 3.15 -19.63 21.50
C GLU A 253 2.26 -20.82 21.87
N HIS A 254 1.37 -21.22 20.94
CA HIS A 254 0.36 -22.24 21.20
C HIS A 254 0.95 -23.63 21.46
N LEU A 255 2.02 -24.04 20.78
CA LEU A 255 2.65 -25.34 21.00
C LEU A 255 3.36 -25.43 22.35
N ARG A 256 3.87 -24.31 22.90
CA ARG A 256 4.49 -24.28 24.23
C ARG A 256 3.44 -24.42 25.34
N LEU A 257 2.36 -23.66 25.26
CA LEU A 257 1.24 -23.74 26.21
C LEU A 257 0.65 -25.16 26.29
N ILE A 258 0.47 -25.83 25.15
CA ILE A 258 -0.02 -27.22 25.11
C ILE A 258 0.97 -28.21 25.73
N GLN A 259 2.28 -28.00 25.55
CA GLN A 259 3.31 -28.86 26.15
C GLN A 259 3.32 -28.73 27.69
N GLU A 260 3.17 -27.53 28.24
CA GLU A 260 3.11 -27.31 29.69
C GLU A 260 1.85 -27.93 30.33
N THR A 261 0.69 -27.88 29.65
CA THR A 261 -0.55 -28.51 30.19
C THR A 261 -0.49 -30.03 30.33
N ASN A 262 0.44 -30.71 29.64
CA ASN A 262 0.61 -32.17 29.73
C ASN A 262 1.53 -32.62 30.89
N GLY A 263 2.09 -31.69 31.67
CA GLY A 263 3.01 -31.99 32.78
C GLY A 263 2.59 -31.33 34.11
N ASN A 264 1.72 -32.00 34.87
CA ASN A 264 1.34 -31.66 36.26
C ASN A 264 0.74 -30.25 36.50
N GLY A 265 -0.52 -30.07 36.10
CA GLY A 265 -1.55 -29.63 37.05
C GLY A 265 -1.46 -28.22 37.66
N GLN A 266 -1.70 -27.19 36.84
CA GLN A 266 -2.50 -26.01 37.25
C GLN A 266 -3.07 -25.29 36.01
N PRO A 267 -4.40 -25.18 35.84
CA PRO A 267 -5.00 -24.42 34.73
C PRO A 267 -5.00 -22.92 35.06
N GLY A 268 -3.83 -22.27 34.94
CA GLY A 268 -3.59 -20.91 35.47
C GLY A 268 -3.61 -19.75 34.47
N LEU A 269 -3.54 -20.01 33.17
CA LEU A 269 -3.56 -18.98 32.13
C LEU A 269 -4.74 -19.19 31.20
N LEU A 270 -5.62 -18.18 31.14
CA LEU A 270 -6.63 -18.06 30.09
C LEU A 270 -5.90 -18.09 28.74
N VAL A 271 -6.19 -19.11 27.92
CA VAL A 271 -5.76 -19.14 26.52
C VAL A 271 -6.61 -18.11 25.77
N GLU A 272 -6.22 -16.84 25.88
CA GLU A 272 -6.78 -15.77 25.07
C GLU A 272 -6.52 -16.12 23.61
N GLU A 273 -7.59 -16.15 22.81
CA GLU A 273 -7.46 -16.33 21.36
C GLU A 273 -6.60 -15.21 20.79
N VAL A 274 -5.64 -15.57 19.92
CA VAL A 274 -4.66 -14.63 19.38
C VAL A 274 -5.34 -13.58 18.49
N PHE A 275 -6.45 -13.94 17.83
CA PHE A 275 -7.23 -13.08 16.93
C PHE A 275 -8.74 -13.45 16.89
N PRO A 276 -9.51 -13.22 17.98
CA PRO A 276 -10.87 -13.74 18.11
C PRO A 276 -11.85 -13.20 17.05
N ASN A 277 -11.59 -12.01 16.51
CA ASN A 277 -12.49 -11.29 15.61
C ASN A 277 -12.06 -11.36 14.12
N LEU A 278 -11.20 -12.30 13.73
CA LEU A 278 -10.69 -12.41 12.36
C LEU A 278 -11.78 -12.84 11.38
N GLU A 279 -12.11 -11.99 10.41
CA GLU A 279 -13.15 -12.24 9.41
C GLU A 279 -12.59 -12.46 7.99
N GLU A 280 -11.47 -11.83 7.65
CA GLU A 280 -10.81 -11.93 6.34
C GLU A 280 -9.40 -12.51 6.50
N LEU A 281 -9.14 -13.67 5.89
CA LEU A 281 -7.81 -14.29 5.85
C LEU A 281 -7.33 -14.40 4.39
N GLN A 282 -6.23 -13.71 4.08
CA GLN A 282 -5.45 -13.91 2.86
C GLN A 282 -4.19 -14.72 3.17
N VAL A 283 -4.04 -15.85 2.47
CA VAL A 283 -2.79 -16.60 2.41
C VAL A 283 -2.11 -16.34 1.07
N VAL A 284 -0.85 -15.90 1.08
CA VAL A 284 -0.05 -15.73 -0.13
C VAL A 284 0.62 -17.06 -0.46
N ILE A 285 1.64 -17.48 0.30
CA ILE A 285 2.24 -18.81 0.17
C ILE A 285 1.50 -19.80 1.07
N PHE A 286 0.73 -20.70 0.47
CA PHE A 286 0.02 -21.77 1.18
C PHE A 286 0.94 -22.98 1.38
N GLY A 287 0.91 -23.55 2.58
CA GLY A 287 1.64 -24.76 2.95
C GLY A 287 0.81 -25.63 3.90
N ASP A 288 1.48 -26.49 4.65
CA ASP A 288 0.85 -27.23 5.74
C ASP A 288 0.19 -26.27 6.75
N MET A 289 -1.04 -26.59 7.14
CA MET A 289 -1.89 -25.85 8.08
C MET A 289 -2.49 -26.78 9.15
N ASP A 290 -2.09 -28.06 9.20
CA ASP A 290 -2.76 -29.06 10.03
C ASP A 290 -2.47 -28.92 11.53
N GLN A 291 -1.36 -28.26 11.88
CA GLN A 291 -0.95 -27.98 13.27
C GLN A 291 -1.79 -26.90 13.98
N PHE A 292 -2.65 -26.16 13.26
CA PHE A 292 -3.53 -25.18 13.89
C PHE A 292 -4.80 -25.85 14.44
N PRO A 293 -5.30 -25.46 15.64
CA PRO A 293 -6.57 -25.97 16.14
C PRO A 293 -7.73 -25.57 15.21
N PRO A 294 -8.76 -26.42 15.02
CA PRO A 294 -9.86 -26.14 14.10
C PRO A 294 -10.59 -24.83 14.40
N ASP A 295 -10.76 -24.50 15.69
CA ASP A 295 -11.54 -23.36 16.15
C ASP A 295 -10.86 -22.01 15.89
N LEU A 296 -9.55 -21.98 15.61
CA LEU A 296 -8.80 -20.74 15.36
C LEU A 296 -9.33 -19.91 14.17
N PHE A 297 -10.10 -20.53 13.28
CA PHE A 297 -10.61 -19.89 12.06
C PHE A 297 -12.14 -19.90 11.94
N HIS A 298 -12.88 -20.09 13.05
CA HIS A 298 -14.34 -20.23 13.02
C HIS A 298 -15.08 -18.98 12.49
N ASN A 299 -14.52 -17.78 12.69
CA ASN A 299 -15.11 -16.50 12.28
C ASN A 299 -14.78 -16.04 10.85
N ILE A 300 -13.99 -16.81 10.08
CA ILE A 300 -13.62 -16.45 8.70
C ILE A 300 -14.86 -16.42 7.78
N LYS A 301 -15.12 -15.24 7.20
CA LYS A 301 -16.18 -14.96 6.22
C LYS A 301 -15.64 -14.85 4.80
N LEU A 302 -14.41 -14.36 4.65
CA LEU A 302 -13.71 -14.22 3.38
C LEU A 302 -12.35 -14.91 3.45
N PHE A 303 -12.10 -15.84 2.53
CA PHE A 303 -10.79 -16.46 2.35
C PHE A 303 -10.21 -16.12 0.98
N ARG A 304 -8.93 -15.76 0.95
CA ARG A 304 -8.19 -15.40 -0.25
C ARG A 304 -6.89 -16.19 -0.34
N LEU A 305 -6.69 -16.91 -1.43
CA LEU A 305 -5.41 -17.55 -1.75
C LEU A 305 -4.72 -16.79 -2.89
N SER A 306 -3.40 -16.60 -2.81
CA SER A 306 -2.59 -15.93 -3.84
C SER A 306 -1.34 -16.73 -4.18
N CYS A 307 -1.53 -17.92 -4.76
CA CYS A 307 -0.44 -18.83 -5.09
C CYS A 307 0.54 -18.25 -6.12
N SER A 308 1.81 -18.20 -5.75
CA SER A 308 2.94 -17.95 -6.64
C SER A 308 3.64 -19.24 -7.09
N SER A 309 3.55 -20.32 -6.31
CA SER A 309 4.33 -21.57 -6.50
C SER A 309 3.48 -22.79 -6.91
N HIS A 310 4.14 -23.79 -7.51
CA HIS A 310 3.52 -24.93 -8.20
C HIS A 310 3.15 -26.14 -7.31
N GLY A 311 3.25 -26.05 -5.98
CA GLY A 311 3.05 -27.20 -5.08
C GLY A 311 2.29 -26.84 -3.80
N GLY A 312 1.01 -27.20 -3.75
CA GLY A 312 0.15 -26.97 -2.56
C GLY A 312 -1.36 -26.97 -2.82
N SER A 313 -1.79 -26.96 -4.08
CA SER A 313 -3.21 -26.81 -4.48
C SER A 313 -4.15 -27.97 -4.09
N SER A 314 -3.62 -29.15 -3.71
CA SER A 314 -4.44 -30.31 -3.32
C SER A 314 -5.04 -30.20 -1.92
N TYR A 315 -4.42 -29.46 -0.99
CA TYR A 315 -4.81 -29.44 0.43
C TYR A 315 -5.73 -28.27 0.83
N ILE A 316 -5.95 -27.28 -0.05
CA ILE A 316 -6.84 -26.14 0.25
C ILE A 316 -8.28 -26.59 0.54
N PHE A 317 -8.88 -27.46 -0.28
CA PHE A 317 -10.30 -27.80 -0.12
C PHE A 317 -10.61 -28.54 1.20
N PRO A 318 -9.75 -29.46 1.69
CA PRO A 318 -9.82 -29.92 3.08
C PRO A 318 -9.73 -28.79 4.11
N PHE A 319 -8.79 -27.85 3.96
CA PHE A 319 -8.60 -26.74 4.89
C PHE A 319 -9.81 -25.78 4.93
N LEU A 320 -10.44 -25.48 3.79
CA LEU A 320 -11.66 -24.65 3.71
C LEU A 320 -12.83 -25.21 4.57
N ARG A 321 -12.84 -26.51 4.88
CA ARG A 321 -13.88 -27.11 5.74
C ARG A 321 -13.84 -26.61 7.18
N ARG A 322 -12.70 -26.03 7.62
CA ARG A 322 -12.54 -25.42 8.95
C ARG A 322 -13.25 -24.06 9.07
N PHE A 323 -13.66 -23.45 7.95
CA PHE A 323 -14.32 -22.14 7.92
C PHE A 323 -15.84 -22.28 7.90
N TYR A 324 -16.47 -22.32 9.08
CA TYR A 324 -17.92 -22.51 9.20
C TYR A 324 -18.75 -21.36 8.60
N ASN A 325 -18.20 -20.13 8.58
CA ASN A 325 -18.90 -18.90 8.17
C ASN A 325 -18.49 -18.38 6.77
N LEU A 326 -17.77 -19.17 5.97
CA LEU A 326 -17.21 -18.74 4.68
C LEU A 326 -18.30 -18.41 3.64
N GLY A 327 -18.44 -17.12 3.31
CA GLY A 327 -19.35 -16.64 2.26
C GLY A 327 -18.65 -16.23 0.96
N SER A 328 -17.34 -15.95 0.99
CA SER A 328 -16.57 -15.49 -0.17
C SER A 328 -15.22 -16.20 -0.29
N LEU A 329 -14.94 -16.75 -1.47
CA LEU A 329 -13.68 -17.41 -1.81
C LEU A 329 -13.00 -16.70 -3.00
N LEU A 330 -11.74 -16.32 -2.84
CA LEU A 330 -10.93 -15.75 -3.91
C LEU A 330 -9.66 -16.57 -4.14
N LEU A 331 -9.46 -17.05 -5.36
CA LEU A 331 -8.28 -17.82 -5.77
C LEU A 331 -7.52 -17.06 -6.84
N SER A 332 -6.32 -16.58 -6.51
CA SER A 332 -5.41 -15.89 -7.43
C SER A 332 -4.18 -16.77 -7.71
N GLY A 333 -3.79 -16.88 -8.98
CA GLY A 333 -2.61 -17.63 -9.43
C GLY A 333 -2.72 -19.16 -9.33
N PHE A 334 -3.91 -19.68 -9.00
CA PHE A 334 -4.15 -21.08 -8.64
C PHE A 334 -4.02 -22.03 -9.84
N ASP A 335 -3.36 -23.17 -9.64
CA ASP A 335 -3.19 -24.22 -10.64
C ASP A 335 -4.17 -25.37 -10.40
N PHE A 336 -5.06 -25.59 -11.37
CA PHE A 336 -6.12 -26.61 -11.31
C PHE A 336 -5.68 -28.01 -11.79
N LYS A 337 -4.40 -28.21 -12.15
CA LYS A 337 -3.89 -29.48 -12.68
C LYS A 337 -4.08 -30.67 -11.72
N ASP A 338 -3.70 -30.49 -10.45
CA ASP A 338 -3.56 -31.56 -9.45
C ASP A 338 -4.64 -31.50 -8.34
N VAL A 339 -5.80 -30.88 -8.63
CA VAL A 339 -6.93 -30.81 -7.70
C VAL A 339 -7.58 -32.19 -7.54
N VAL A 340 -7.22 -32.87 -6.45
CA VAL A 340 -7.74 -34.20 -6.08
C VAL A 340 -9.26 -34.16 -5.94
N HIS A 341 -9.96 -35.16 -6.51
CA HIS A 341 -11.38 -35.37 -6.26
C HIS A 341 -11.66 -35.58 -4.77
N CYS A 342 -12.17 -34.55 -4.09
CA CYS A 342 -12.53 -34.63 -2.67
C CYS A 342 -13.78 -35.51 -2.47
N LYS A 343 -13.61 -36.83 -2.30
CA LYS A 343 -14.66 -37.80 -1.94
C LYS A 343 -15.19 -37.65 -0.49
N GLY A 344 -15.28 -36.43 0.04
CA GLY A 344 -15.77 -36.17 1.40
C GLY A 344 -16.88 -35.13 1.40
N ASP A 345 -17.58 -35.00 2.53
CA ASP A 345 -18.81 -34.21 2.64
C ASP A 345 -18.65 -32.77 2.11
N ALA A 346 -19.33 -32.49 0.99
CA ALA A 346 -19.25 -31.22 0.28
C ALA A 346 -20.17 -30.14 0.86
N ARG A 347 -20.99 -30.47 1.88
CA ARG A 347 -21.98 -29.59 2.51
C ARG A 347 -21.41 -28.32 3.16
N THR A 348 -20.10 -28.25 3.43
CA THR A 348 -19.45 -27.02 3.91
C THR A 348 -19.17 -26.03 2.79
N LEU A 349 -18.85 -26.51 1.59
CA LEU A 349 -18.48 -25.66 0.45
C LEU A 349 -19.69 -25.01 -0.25
N THR A 350 -20.90 -25.55 -0.04
CA THR A 350 -22.16 -24.99 -0.60
C THR A 350 -22.57 -23.66 0.02
N ARG A 351 -21.91 -23.22 1.11
CA ARG A 351 -22.17 -21.92 1.78
C ARG A 351 -21.57 -20.71 1.04
N ILE A 352 -20.59 -20.97 0.17
CA ILE A 352 -19.89 -19.93 -0.60
C ILE A 352 -20.87 -19.31 -1.60
N LYS A 353 -21.08 -18.00 -1.51
CA LYS A 353 -21.96 -17.22 -2.40
C LYS A 353 -21.19 -16.41 -3.44
N ASN A 354 -19.92 -16.10 -3.17
CA ASN A 354 -19.07 -15.30 -4.05
C ASN A 354 -17.80 -16.08 -4.36
N LEU A 355 -17.54 -16.32 -5.66
CA LEU A 355 -16.30 -16.92 -6.14
C LEU A 355 -15.60 -15.96 -7.08
N LYS A 356 -14.35 -15.62 -6.77
CA LYS A 356 -13.47 -14.85 -7.65
C LYS A 356 -12.23 -15.65 -8.02
N LEU A 357 -12.02 -15.84 -9.32
CA LEU A 357 -10.85 -16.49 -9.88
C LEU A 357 -9.99 -15.45 -10.60
N GLN A 358 -8.69 -15.45 -10.33
CA GLN A 358 -7.73 -14.55 -10.93
C GLN A 358 -6.48 -15.32 -11.38
N CYS A 359 -5.97 -15.05 -12.58
CA CYS A 359 -4.73 -15.65 -13.10
C CYS A 359 -4.66 -17.20 -12.97
N SER A 360 -5.81 -17.89 -13.07
CA SER A 360 -5.88 -19.33 -12.84
C SER A 360 -5.39 -20.12 -14.06
N ARG A 361 -4.65 -21.21 -13.80
CA ARG A 361 -3.97 -22.03 -14.82
C ARG A 361 -4.59 -23.43 -14.91
N ASN A 362 -4.42 -24.08 -16.06
CA ASN A 362 -4.96 -25.41 -16.38
C ASN A 362 -6.51 -25.53 -16.34
N LEU A 363 -7.21 -24.39 -16.28
CA LEU A 363 -8.66 -24.26 -16.16
C LEU A 363 -9.31 -24.01 -17.53
N LYS A 364 -9.35 -25.03 -18.40
CA LYS A 364 -9.95 -24.91 -19.76
C LYS A 364 -11.47 -24.65 -19.76
N HIS A 365 -12.16 -25.24 -18.79
CA HIS A 365 -13.59 -25.08 -18.52
C HIS A 365 -13.75 -24.97 -17.00
N LEU A 366 -14.61 -24.05 -16.54
CA LEU A 366 -14.83 -23.83 -15.12
C LEU A 366 -15.62 -24.99 -14.48
N TRP A 367 -16.60 -25.51 -15.22
CA TRP A 367 -17.38 -26.68 -14.82
C TRP A 367 -16.79 -27.99 -15.39
N ARG A 368 -16.63 -29.01 -14.53
CA ARG A 368 -16.50 -30.42 -14.93
C ARG A 368 -17.36 -31.29 -14.02
N LYS A 369 -17.97 -32.34 -14.58
CA LYS A 369 -18.60 -33.42 -13.79
C LYS A 369 -17.55 -33.95 -12.80
N ASP A 370 -17.94 -34.14 -11.55
CA ASP A 370 -17.09 -34.61 -10.44
C ASP A 370 -15.98 -33.64 -9.96
N SER A 371 -16.00 -32.36 -10.37
CA SER A 371 -15.08 -31.33 -9.83
C SER A 371 -15.55 -30.74 -8.50
N VAL A 372 -14.61 -30.36 -7.63
CA VAL A 372 -14.92 -29.69 -6.35
C VAL A 372 -15.57 -28.31 -6.57
N LEU A 373 -15.16 -27.60 -7.63
CA LEU A 373 -15.82 -26.37 -8.07
C LEU A 373 -17.31 -26.56 -8.36
N GLY A 374 -17.72 -27.74 -8.84
CA GLY A 374 -19.12 -28.03 -9.15
C GLY A 374 -20.05 -27.81 -7.96
N TYR A 375 -19.65 -28.23 -6.76
CA TYR A 375 -20.42 -28.03 -5.52
C TYR A 375 -20.49 -26.57 -5.07
N ILE A 376 -19.45 -25.78 -5.38
CA ILE A 376 -19.39 -24.35 -5.07
C ILE A 376 -20.33 -23.58 -6.00
N LEU A 377 -20.21 -23.84 -7.31
CA LEU A 377 -20.91 -23.10 -8.38
C LEU A 377 -22.44 -23.12 -8.20
N SER A 378 -23.03 -24.25 -7.76
CA SER A 378 -24.49 -24.41 -7.61
C SER A 378 -25.20 -23.40 -6.70
N ASN A 379 -24.48 -22.77 -5.75
CA ASN A 379 -25.05 -21.81 -4.79
C ASN A 379 -24.50 -20.39 -4.93
N LEU A 380 -23.72 -20.12 -5.98
CA LEU A 380 -23.16 -18.79 -6.20
C LEU A 380 -24.21 -17.75 -6.57
N GLN A 381 -24.02 -16.56 -5.99
CA GLN A 381 -24.68 -15.32 -6.34
C GLN A 381 -23.75 -14.43 -7.19
N THR A 382 -22.44 -14.50 -6.97
CA THR A 382 -21.44 -13.75 -7.73
C THR A 382 -20.34 -14.67 -8.26
N LEU A 383 -20.07 -14.59 -9.57
CA LEU A 383 -18.92 -15.22 -10.21
C LEU A 383 -18.09 -14.15 -10.93
N GLU A 384 -16.84 -14.01 -10.50
CA GLU A 384 -15.85 -13.16 -11.16
C GLU A 384 -14.67 -13.98 -11.68
N VAL A 385 -14.28 -13.78 -12.93
CA VAL A 385 -13.13 -14.46 -13.56
C VAL A 385 -12.23 -13.45 -14.26
N TRP A 386 -10.96 -13.42 -13.89
CA TRP A 386 -10.00 -12.40 -14.33
C TRP A 386 -8.70 -13.03 -14.81
N ASN A 387 -8.24 -12.68 -16.01
CA ASN A 387 -6.92 -13.05 -16.54
C ASN A 387 -6.62 -14.56 -16.53
N CYS A 388 -7.64 -15.41 -16.63
CA CYS A 388 -7.47 -16.86 -16.76
C CYS A 388 -7.21 -17.19 -18.23
N GLU A 389 -5.93 -17.24 -18.64
CA GLU A 389 -5.57 -17.36 -20.06
C GLU A 389 -6.06 -18.66 -20.71
N ASP A 390 -6.04 -19.80 -20.00
CA ASP A 390 -6.44 -21.11 -20.55
C ASP A 390 -7.95 -21.30 -20.76
N LEU A 391 -8.78 -20.42 -20.19
CA LEU A 391 -10.22 -20.61 -20.12
C LEU A 391 -10.89 -20.35 -21.48
N ILE A 392 -11.50 -21.39 -22.05
CA ILE A 392 -12.13 -21.35 -23.39
C ILE A 392 -13.56 -20.81 -23.32
N ASN A 393 -14.28 -21.22 -22.27
CA ASN A 393 -15.62 -20.77 -21.89
C ASN A 393 -15.88 -21.17 -20.42
N ILE A 394 -16.97 -20.68 -19.83
CA ILE A 394 -17.36 -21.08 -18.47
C ILE A 394 -17.73 -22.58 -18.45
N GLY A 395 -18.44 -23.05 -19.48
CA GLY A 395 -18.99 -24.40 -19.56
C GLY A 395 -20.18 -24.59 -18.62
N ALA A 396 -21.07 -25.54 -18.93
CA ALA A 396 -22.24 -25.79 -18.10
C ALA A 396 -22.80 -27.21 -18.23
N TRP A 397 -23.34 -27.69 -17.12
CA TRP A 397 -24.58 -28.48 -17.12
C TRP A 397 -25.71 -27.54 -16.66
N SER A 398 -26.91 -27.72 -17.20
CA SER A 398 -28.04 -26.77 -17.16
C SER A 398 -28.49 -26.26 -15.78
N LEU A 399 -28.09 -26.86 -14.66
CA LEU A 399 -28.64 -26.52 -13.33
C LEU A 399 -27.73 -25.64 -12.45
N SER A 400 -26.53 -25.30 -12.93
CA SER A 400 -25.43 -24.85 -12.04
C SER A 400 -25.39 -23.36 -11.69
N PHE A 401 -26.25 -22.53 -12.31
CA PHE A 401 -26.19 -21.06 -12.20
C PHE A 401 -27.52 -20.38 -11.83
N GLN A 402 -28.51 -21.14 -11.35
CA GLN A 402 -29.85 -20.63 -11.07
C GLN A 402 -29.88 -19.51 -10.02
N ASN A 403 -28.91 -19.46 -9.11
CA ASN A 403 -28.79 -18.44 -8.06
C ASN A 403 -27.92 -17.22 -8.47
N LEU A 404 -27.28 -17.26 -9.64
CA LEU A 404 -26.28 -16.27 -10.03
C LEU A 404 -26.93 -14.93 -10.36
N THR A 405 -26.56 -13.86 -9.64
CA THR A 405 -27.04 -12.50 -9.85
C THR A 405 -26.03 -11.63 -10.61
N THR A 406 -24.73 -11.91 -10.45
CA THR A 406 -23.64 -11.15 -11.07
C THR A 406 -22.63 -12.08 -11.73
N LEU A 407 -22.38 -11.86 -13.02
CA LEU A 407 -21.35 -12.53 -13.79
C LEU A 407 -20.38 -11.50 -14.38
N HIS A 408 -19.09 -11.63 -14.06
CA HIS A 408 -18.04 -10.76 -14.59
C HIS A 408 -16.89 -11.60 -15.12
N VAL A 409 -16.55 -11.44 -16.40
CA VAL A 409 -15.35 -12.04 -17.00
C VAL A 409 -14.48 -10.97 -17.64
N SER A 410 -13.18 -10.98 -17.31
CA SER A 410 -12.23 -9.95 -17.70
C SER A 410 -10.89 -10.55 -18.16
N PHE A 411 -10.38 -10.10 -19.30
CA PHE A 411 -9.04 -10.43 -19.84
C PHE A 411 -8.74 -11.92 -20.04
N CYS A 412 -9.76 -12.76 -20.28
CA CYS A 412 -9.57 -14.19 -20.59
C CYS A 412 -9.19 -14.40 -22.07
N LYS A 413 -7.88 -14.50 -22.33
CA LYS A 413 -7.30 -14.48 -23.69
C LYS A 413 -7.70 -15.62 -24.63
N MET A 414 -7.89 -16.86 -24.14
CA MET A 414 -8.35 -17.97 -24.98
C MET A 414 -9.88 -18.10 -25.05
N MET A 415 -10.62 -17.25 -24.35
CA MET A 415 -12.08 -17.34 -24.31
C MET A 415 -12.67 -16.95 -25.67
N LYS A 416 -13.42 -17.87 -26.28
CA LYS A 416 -14.08 -17.68 -27.57
C LYS A 416 -15.52 -17.19 -27.42
N ASN A 417 -16.21 -17.74 -26.41
CA ASN A 417 -17.55 -17.40 -25.99
C ASN A 417 -17.67 -17.54 -24.46
N LEU A 418 -18.66 -16.87 -23.87
CA LEU A 418 -18.90 -16.86 -22.44
C LEU A 418 -19.65 -18.12 -22.01
N VAL A 419 -20.80 -18.36 -22.66
CA VAL A 419 -21.79 -19.40 -22.34
C VAL A 419 -22.52 -19.88 -23.61
N ALA A 420 -23.24 -21.00 -23.50
CA ALA A 420 -24.15 -21.47 -24.54
C ALA A 420 -25.61 -20.98 -24.29
N PRO A 421 -26.49 -20.96 -25.31
CA PRO A 421 -27.90 -20.55 -25.21
C PRO A 421 -28.65 -21.21 -24.05
N SER A 422 -28.50 -22.53 -23.90
CA SER A 422 -29.07 -23.35 -22.82
C SER A 422 -28.69 -22.88 -21.41
N VAL A 423 -27.56 -22.18 -21.26
CA VAL A 423 -27.12 -21.61 -19.96
C VAL A 423 -27.80 -20.27 -19.69
N VAL A 424 -28.05 -19.47 -20.73
CA VAL A 424 -28.72 -18.16 -20.61
C VAL A 424 -30.14 -18.32 -20.06
N GLU A 425 -30.86 -19.36 -20.51
CA GLU A 425 -32.18 -19.70 -19.97
C GLU A 425 -32.15 -20.07 -18.47
N ASN A 426 -31.04 -20.61 -17.98
CA ASN A 426 -30.88 -21.02 -16.58
C ASN A 426 -30.29 -19.91 -15.69
N LEU A 427 -29.89 -18.77 -16.26
CA LEU A 427 -29.41 -17.57 -15.55
C LEU A 427 -30.58 -16.71 -15.04
N VAL A 428 -31.60 -17.36 -14.44
CA VAL A 428 -32.91 -16.77 -14.09
C VAL A 428 -32.87 -15.67 -13.02
N GLN A 429 -31.78 -15.56 -12.25
CA GLN A 429 -31.56 -14.48 -11.27
C GLN A 429 -30.55 -13.44 -11.73
N LEU A 430 -29.96 -13.58 -12.92
CA LEU A 430 -28.84 -12.74 -13.36
C LEU A 430 -29.33 -11.31 -13.62
N THR A 431 -28.76 -10.34 -12.91
CA THR A 431 -29.05 -8.91 -13.04
C THR A 431 -27.94 -8.17 -13.78
N THR A 432 -26.69 -8.61 -13.65
CA THR A 432 -25.51 -7.92 -14.19
C THR A 432 -24.59 -8.91 -14.91
N MET A 433 -24.31 -8.62 -16.19
CA MET A 433 -23.31 -9.31 -16.99
C MET A 433 -22.24 -8.32 -17.47
N ARG A 434 -20.97 -8.57 -17.13
CA ARG A 434 -19.83 -7.75 -17.60
C ARG A 434 -18.81 -8.63 -18.30
N VAL A 435 -18.42 -8.25 -19.52
CA VAL A 435 -17.37 -8.91 -20.29
C VAL A 435 -16.37 -7.87 -20.80
N LYS A 436 -15.10 -7.98 -20.37
CA LYS A 436 -14.07 -7.00 -20.69
C LYS A 436 -12.78 -7.63 -21.23
N GLY A 437 -12.19 -7.06 -22.28
CA GLY A 437 -10.81 -7.36 -22.73
C GLY A 437 -10.52 -8.80 -23.19
N CYS A 438 -11.54 -9.62 -23.45
CA CYS A 438 -11.37 -10.98 -23.97
C CYS A 438 -11.06 -10.95 -25.48
N THR A 439 -9.78 -10.90 -25.84
CA THR A 439 -9.32 -10.55 -27.20
C THR A 439 -9.64 -11.57 -28.30
N LYS A 440 -9.85 -12.85 -27.98
CA LYS A 440 -10.29 -13.90 -28.93
C LYS A 440 -11.79 -14.12 -29.00
N MET A 441 -12.58 -13.38 -28.21
CA MET A 441 -14.02 -13.55 -28.16
C MET A 441 -14.66 -13.00 -29.43
N THR A 442 -15.35 -13.87 -30.18
CA THR A 442 -16.09 -13.52 -31.40
C THR A 442 -17.58 -13.32 -31.12
N GLU A 443 -18.13 -14.11 -30.19
CA GLU A 443 -19.50 -14.00 -29.71
C GLU A 443 -19.57 -14.10 -28.17
N ILE A 444 -20.61 -13.53 -27.55
CA ILE A 444 -20.84 -13.69 -26.10
C ILE A 444 -21.53 -15.03 -25.83
N VAL A 445 -22.61 -15.29 -26.55
CA VAL A 445 -23.40 -16.53 -26.48
C VAL A 445 -23.08 -17.37 -27.71
N ALA A 446 -22.61 -18.60 -27.49
CA ALA A 446 -22.26 -19.55 -28.54
C ALA A 446 -23.49 -19.94 -29.39
N HIS A 447 -23.24 -20.60 -30.54
CA HIS A 447 -24.28 -21.29 -31.29
C HIS A 447 -24.50 -22.72 -30.75
N GLU A 448 -25.75 -23.07 -30.44
CA GLU A 448 -26.20 -24.40 -30.00
C GLU A 448 -27.67 -24.63 -30.45
N GLY A 449 -27.96 -25.77 -31.09
CA GLY A 449 -29.33 -26.12 -31.48
C GLY A 449 -29.83 -25.46 -32.76
N ASP A 450 -31.13 -25.12 -32.78
CA ASP A 450 -31.87 -24.65 -33.96
C ASP A 450 -32.10 -23.13 -33.93
N TYR A 451 -32.13 -22.52 -35.12
CA TYR A 451 -32.05 -21.09 -35.40
C TYR A 451 -33.30 -20.27 -35.02
N HIS A 452 -34.26 -20.88 -34.32
CA HIS A 452 -35.58 -20.33 -34.01
C HIS A 452 -36.00 -20.43 -32.52
N GLN A 453 -35.11 -20.87 -31.62
CA GLN A 453 -35.39 -20.88 -30.18
C GLN A 453 -35.54 -19.44 -29.63
N THR A 454 -36.47 -19.27 -28.69
CA THR A 454 -36.67 -18.01 -27.94
C THR A 454 -35.95 -18.09 -26.60
N ILE A 455 -34.99 -17.21 -26.38
CA ILE A 455 -34.14 -17.16 -25.18
C ILE A 455 -34.55 -15.97 -24.32
N VAL A 456 -34.93 -16.20 -23.06
CA VAL A 456 -35.45 -15.16 -22.17
C VAL A 456 -34.47 -14.87 -21.03
N ALA A 457 -33.74 -13.75 -21.12
CA ALA A 457 -32.84 -13.26 -20.08
C ALA A 457 -33.62 -12.40 -19.07
N GLY A 458 -34.53 -13.04 -18.32
CA GLY A 458 -35.65 -12.38 -17.64
C GLY A 458 -35.31 -11.23 -16.68
N LYS A 459 -34.21 -11.34 -15.91
CA LYS A 459 -33.84 -10.36 -14.87
C LYS A 459 -32.62 -9.49 -15.21
N LEU A 460 -32.03 -9.65 -16.39
CA LEU A 460 -30.81 -8.94 -16.77
C LEU A 460 -31.11 -7.44 -16.91
N LYS A 461 -30.50 -6.62 -16.04
CA LYS A 461 -30.65 -5.16 -15.98
C LYS A 461 -29.49 -4.41 -16.63
N CYS A 462 -28.27 -4.91 -16.45
CA CYS A 462 -27.05 -4.28 -16.91
C CYS A 462 -26.21 -5.27 -17.73
N LEU A 463 -25.89 -4.89 -18.98
CA LEU A 463 -24.97 -5.61 -19.86
C LEU A 463 -23.82 -4.68 -20.27
N GLN A 464 -22.60 -5.02 -19.89
CA GLN A 464 -21.40 -4.26 -20.23
C GLN A 464 -20.43 -5.08 -21.07
N LEU A 465 -20.09 -4.57 -22.25
CA LEU A 465 -19.16 -5.14 -23.22
C LEU A 465 -18.05 -4.10 -23.48
N SER A 466 -16.84 -4.37 -22.98
CA SER A 466 -15.73 -3.39 -23.01
C SER A 466 -14.43 -3.96 -23.59
N GLU A 467 -13.75 -3.20 -24.45
CA GLU A 467 -12.43 -3.53 -25.01
C GLU A 467 -12.37 -4.86 -25.81
N LEU A 468 -13.51 -5.34 -26.34
CA LEU A 468 -13.62 -6.62 -27.04
C LEU A 468 -13.25 -6.48 -28.53
N GLN A 469 -11.95 -6.60 -28.83
CA GLN A 469 -11.37 -6.34 -30.17
C GLN A 469 -11.81 -7.31 -31.29
N SER A 470 -12.35 -8.48 -30.94
CA SER A 470 -12.76 -9.51 -31.91
C SER A 470 -14.27 -9.75 -31.98
N LEU A 471 -15.05 -9.09 -31.11
CA LEU A 471 -16.49 -9.32 -31.00
C LEU A 471 -17.22 -8.82 -32.26
N THR A 472 -17.91 -9.72 -32.96
CA THR A 472 -18.71 -9.37 -34.15
C THR A 472 -20.20 -9.27 -33.85
N SER A 473 -20.70 -10.06 -32.89
CA SER A 473 -22.09 -10.06 -32.41
C SER A 473 -22.17 -10.58 -30.98
N PHE A 474 -23.29 -10.32 -30.29
CA PHE A 474 -23.63 -10.94 -29.01
C PHE A 474 -23.88 -12.45 -29.18
N CYS A 475 -24.56 -12.84 -30.26
CA CYS A 475 -24.77 -14.23 -30.65
C CYS A 475 -24.88 -14.30 -32.20
N PRO A 476 -24.24 -15.29 -32.85
CA PRO A 476 -24.26 -15.42 -34.31
C PRO A 476 -25.49 -16.17 -34.85
N GLY A 477 -26.31 -16.77 -33.98
CA GLY A 477 -27.56 -17.41 -34.40
C GLY A 477 -28.73 -16.44 -34.42
N SER A 478 -29.68 -16.66 -35.34
CA SER A 478 -30.93 -15.90 -35.49
C SER A 478 -31.98 -16.17 -34.39
N TYR A 479 -31.55 -16.48 -33.16
CA TYR A 479 -32.41 -16.70 -32.02
C TYR A 479 -33.28 -15.47 -31.71
N THR A 480 -34.45 -15.69 -31.12
CA THR A 480 -35.26 -14.58 -30.59
C THR A 480 -34.84 -14.31 -29.15
N PHE A 481 -34.13 -13.20 -28.90
CA PHE A 481 -33.70 -12.81 -27.56
C PHE A 481 -34.69 -11.82 -26.93
N ASN A 482 -35.21 -12.16 -25.75
CA ASN A 482 -36.06 -11.28 -24.96
C ASN A 482 -35.36 -10.86 -23.65
N PHE A 483 -35.18 -9.55 -23.50
CA PHE A 483 -34.53 -8.89 -22.37
C PHE A 483 -35.53 -7.95 -21.66
N PRO A 484 -36.55 -8.49 -20.96
CA PRO A 484 -37.68 -7.70 -20.47
C PRO A 484 -37.32 -6.73 -19.32
N SER A 485 -36.16 -6.89 -18.68
CA SER A 485 -35.69 -6.07 -17.55
C SER A 485 -34.44 -5.23 -17.86
N LEU A 486 -33.97 -5.18 -19.11
CA LEU A 486 -32.69 -4.55 -19.47
C LEU A 486 -32.81 -3.03 -19.48
N GLU A 487 -32.14 -2.39 -18.53
CA GLU A 487 -32.20 -0.94 -18.26
C GLU A 487 -31.01 -0.20 -18.88
N GLU A 488 -29.83 -0.83 -18.90
CA GLU A 488 -28.57 -0.22 -19.33
C GLU A 488 -27.69 -1.20 -20.11
N VAL A 489 -27.20 -0.73 -21.28
CA VAL A 489 -26.14 -1.38 -22.05
C VAL A 489 -24.94 -0.45 -22.14
N VAL A 490 -23.73 -0.98 -21.94
CA VAL A 490 -22.47 -0.23 -22.10
C VAL A 490 -21.64 -0.94 -23.17
N VAL A 491 -21.28 -0.22 -24.24
CA VAL A 491 -20.41 -0.72 -25.32
C VAL A 491 -19.22 0.21 -25.45
N GLU A 492 -18.09 -0.19 -24.87
CA GLU A 492 -16.86 0.61 -24.85
C GLU A 492 -15.78 -0.07 -25.70
N LYS A 493 -15.20 0.61 -26.70
CA LYS A 493 -14.01 0.14 -27.45
C LYS A 493 -14.14 -1.29 -28.05
N CYS A 494 -15.28 -1.58 -28.69
CA CYS A 494 -15.59 -2.87 -29.33
C CYS A 494 -15.68 -2.72 -30.88
N PRO A 495 -14.58 -2.40 -31.59
CA PRO A 495 -14.61 -1.81 -32.94
C PRO A 495 -15.17 -2.71 -34.06
N LYS A 496 -15.36 -4.01 -33.83
CA LYS A 496 -15.95 -4.94 -34.81
C LYS A 496 -17.45 -5.18 -34.61
N LEU A 497 -18.03 -4.71 -33.49
CA LEU A 497 -19.44 -4.89 -33.15
C LEU A 497 -20.30 -3.90 -33.94
N LYS A 498 -20.76 -4.32 -35.14
CA LYS A 498 -21.61 -3.49 -36.02
C LYS A 498 -23.10 -3.59 -35.72
N ILE A 499 -23.52 -4.70 -35.12
CA ILE A 499 -24.88 -4.99 -34.66
C ILE A 499 -24.77 -5.77 -33.35
N PHE A 500 -25.81 -5.74 -32.53
CA PHE A 500 -25.90 -6.56 -31.33
C PHE A 500 -26.15 -8.03 -31.69
N SER A 501 -27.15 -8.36 -32.50
CA SER A 501 -27.39 -9.74 -32.98
C SER A 501 -28.16 -9.77 -34.30
N GLU A 502 -28.04 -10.88 -35.02
CA GLU A 502 -28.76 -11.12 -36.28
C GLU A 502 -30.22 -11.54 -36.07
N GLY A 503 -30.53 -12.17 -34.94
CA GLY A 503 -31.89 -12.57 -34.56
C GLY A 503 -32.76 -11.43 -34.01
N VAL A 504 -34.04 -11.75 -33.75
CA VAL A 504 -35.04 -10.77 -33.26
C VAL A 504 -34.73 -10.35 -31.82
N LEU A 505 -34.70 -9.04 -31.58
CA LEU A 505 -34.41 -8.44 -30.27
C LEU A 505 -35.65 -7.79 -29.66
N SER A 506 -35.94 -8.12 -28.40
CA SER A 506 -36.94 -7.45 -27.56
C SER A 506 -36.26 -6.85 -26.33
N THR A 507 -36.22 -5.52 -26.23
CA THR A 507 -35.56 -4.75 -25.15
C THR A 507 -36.47 -3.65 -24.57
N PRO A 508 -37.69 -3.98 -24.08
CA PRO A 508 -38.77 -3.00 -23.83
C PRO A 508 -38.49 -1.97 -22.72
N GLN A 509 -37.47 -2.18 -21.88
CA GLN A 509 -37.09 -1.26 -20.79
C GLN A 509 -35.81 -0.47 -21.06
N LEU A 510 -35.14 -0.71 -22.20
CA LEU A 510 -33.84 -0.12 -22.49
C LEU A 510 -34.00 1.34 -22.92
N LYS A 511 -33.32 2.24 -22.20
CA LYS A 511 -33.46 3.71 -22.39
C LYS A 511 -32.19 4.41 -22.84
N ARG A 512 -31.03 3.77 -22.71
CA ARG A 512 -29.72 4.32 -23.14
C ARG A 512 -28.68 3.22 -23.37
N VAL A 513 -27.81 3.46 -24.33
CA VAL A 513 -26.55 2.75 -24.55
C VAL A 513 -25.41 3.75 -24.33
N LYS A 514 -24.45 3.41 -23.46
CA LYS A 514 -23.30 4.27 -23.12
C LYS A 514 -22.04 3.84 -23.87
N GLN A 515 -21.20 4.81 -24.23
CA GLN A 515 -19.86 4.54 -24.81
C GLN A 515 -18.77 4.30 -23.75
N GLU A 516 -18.91 4.91 -22.59
CA GLU A 516 -17.93 4.87 -21.51
C GLU A 516 -18.66 4.60 -20.19
N THR A 517 -18.00 3.96 -19.23
CA THR A 517 -18.63 3.60 -17.95
C THR A 517 -19.10 4.83 -17.16
N PHE A 518 -18.44 5.98 -17.35
CA PHE A 518 -18.75 7.26 -16.70
C PHE A 518 -19.63 8.21 -17.54
N ASP A 519 -20.07 7.77 -18.73
CA ASP A 519 -20.95 8.56 -19.59
C ASP A 519 -22.38 8.62 -19.01
N GLU A 520 -22.79 9.79 -18.54
CA GLU A 520 -24.17 10.01 -18.08
C GLU A 520 -25.17 10.12 -19.25
N LYS A 521 -24.70 10.53 -20.44
CA LYS A 521 -25.47 10.93 -21.62
C LYS A 521 -25.35 9.92 -22.77
N GLY A 522 -25.55 8.63 -22.46
CA GLY A 522 -25.71 7.59 -23.48
C GLY A 522 -26.90 7.86 -24.42
N CYS A 523 -26.90 7.27 -25.61
CA CYS A 523 -27.90 7.50 -26.65
C CYS A 523 -28.89 6.31 -26.80
N TRP A 524 -30.01 6.54 -27.48
CA TRP A 524 -30.99 5.50 -27.80
C TRP A 524 -31.82 5.88 -29.04
N THR A 525 -31.99 4.94 -29.98
CA THR A 525 -32.74 5.17 -31.23
C THR A 525 -34.03 4.36 -31.33
N GLY A 526 -34.44 3.68 -30.25
CA GLY A 526 -35.58 2.76 -30.23
C GLY A 526 -35.24 1.31 -30.59
N ASP A 527 -34.08 1.08 -31.22
CA ASP A 527 -33.54 -0.24 -31.53
C ASP A 527 -32.06 -0.35 -31.12
N LEU A 528 -31.67 -1.48 -30.54
CA LEU A 528 -30.32 -1.72 -30.03
C LEU A 528 -29.30 -1.91 -31.16
N ASN A 529 -29.66 -2.57 -32.26
CA ASN A 529 -28.76 -2.73 -33.41
C ASN A 529 -28.42 -1.37 -34.03
N THR A 530 -29.44 -0.54 -34.26
CA THR A 530 -29.33 0.82 -34.84
C THR A 530 -28.57 1.76 -33.89
N THR A 531 -28.81 1.67 -32.58
CA THR A 531 -28.11 2.52 -31.59
C THR A 531 -26.59 2.27 -31.61
N ILE A 532 -26.16 1.00 -31.66
CA ILE A 532 -24.72 0.64 -31.69
C ILE A 532 -24.01 1.21 -32.93
N GLN A 533 -24.69 1.26 -34.08
CA GLN A 533 -24.12 1.79 -35.32
C GLN A 533 -23.79 3.29 -35.24
N GLN A 534 -24.61 4.08 -34.54
CA GLN A 534 -24.39 5.53 -34.41
C GLN A 534 -23.19 5.90 -33.53
N LEU A 535 -22.84 5.05 -32.54
CA LEU A 535 -21.80 5.38 -31.57
C LEU A 535 -20.42 5.68 -32.19
N TYR A 536 -20.07 5.05 -33.30
CA TYR A 536 -18.70 5.05 -33.82
C TYR A 536 -18.30 6.28 -34.67
N MET A 537 -18.86 7.48 -34.42
CA MET A 537 -18.67 8.67 -35.28
C MET A 537 -18.18 10.03 -34.67
N GLU A 538 -17.87 10.24 -33.36
CA GLU A 538 -18.11 11.59 -32.73
C GLU A 538 -17.25 12.21 -31.53
N LYS A 539 -15.88 12.26 -31.43
CA LYS A 539 -15.18 12.95 -30.25
C LYS A 539 -13.78 13.61 -30.42
N GLY A 540 -13.45 14.70 -29.66
CA GLY A 540 -12.07 15.08 -29.19
C GLY A 540 -11.73 16.52 -28.61
N GLY A 541 -11.17 16.64 -27.36
CA GLY A 541 -10.12 17.63 -26.86
C GLY A 541 -10.42 18.86 -25.90
N PHE A 542 -9.58 19.15 -24.83
CA PHE A 542 -9.20 20.50 -24.19
C PHE A 542 -8.47 20.51 -22.77
N ASN A 543 -7.81 21.64 -22.31
CA ASN A 543 -7.33 21.98 -20.90
C ASN A 543 -6.86 23.48 -20.65
N GLY A 544 -6.52 23.95 -19.39
CA GLY A 544 -6.27 25.39 -18.99
C GLY A 544 -5.28 25.74 -17.78
N PRO A 545 -5.19 27.00 -17.23
CA PRO A 545 -3.95 27.55 -16.54
C PRO A 545 -4.02 28.31 -15.17
N ARG A 546 -2.98 28.27 -14.29
CA ARG A 546 -2.60 29.41 -13.37
C ARG A 546 -1.20 29.45 -12.66
N ASP A 547 -0.15 28.81 -13.18
CA ASP A 547 1.09 28.52 -12.44
C ASP A 547 2.33 29.29 -12.97
N LEU A 548 3.32 29.64 -12.12
CA LEU A 548 4.60 30.21 -12.57
C LEU A 548 5.68 29.12 -12.68
N ASN A 549 5.83 28.59 -13.90
CA ASN A 549 6.86 27.64 -14.27
C ASN A 549 8.07 28.36 -14.88
N ILE A 550 9.22 28.27 -14.21
CA ILE A 550 10.53 28.68 -14.72
C ILE A 550 11.21 27.42 -15.27
N SER A 551 11.45 27.39 -16.58
CA SER A 551 12.02 26.23 -17.27
C SER A 551 12.90 26.65 -18.45
N ASP A 552 13.82 25.78 -18.87
CA ASP A 552 14.46 25.87 -20.19
C ASP A 552 13.42 25.84 -21.34
N THR A 553 12.20 25.37 -21.08
CA THR A 553 11.04 25.43 -21.99
C THR A 553 10.56 26.88 -22.22
N PHE A 554 10.92 27.81 -21.31
CA PHE A 554 10.62 29.24 -21.41
C PHE A 554 11.92 30.08 -21.30
N PRO A 555 12.81 30.07 -22.32
CA PRO A 555 14.16 30.67 -22.25
C PRO A 555 14.21 32.11 -21.74
N LYS A 556 13.21 32.93 -22.09
CA LYS A 556 13.11 34.33 -21.64
C LYS A 556 12.94 34.46 -20.11
N LEU A 557 12.17 33.58 -19.47
CA LEU A 557 11.94 33.63 -18.03
C LEU A 557 13.21 33.23 -17.26
N ILE A 558 13.90 32.18 -17.69
CA ILE A 558 15.14 31.73 -17.06
C ILE A 558 16.32 32.69 -17.32
N GLU A 559 16.36 33.39 -18.46
CA GLU A 559 17.33 34.49 -18.68
C GLU A 559 17.06 35.69 -17.77
N THR A 560 15.81 36.11 -17.60
CA THR A 560 15.43 37.17 -16.66
C THR A 560 15.77 36.77 -15.22
N TRP A 561 15.47 35.53 -14.81
CA TRP A 561 15.81 35.00 -13.48
C TRP A 561 17.32 35.04 -13.19
N LYS A 562 18.17 34.78 -14.18
CA LYS A 562 19.64 34.89 -14.01
C LYS A 562 20.14 36.33 -13.94
N ARG A 563 19.59 37.22 -14.78
CA ARG A 563 20.13 38.57 -14.98
C ARG A 563 19.65 39.54 -13.91
N ASN A 564 18.36 39.50 -13.57
CA ASN A 564 17.76 40.36 -12.57
C ASN A 564 16.53 39.66 -11.95
N PRO A 565 16.73 38.68 -11.04
CA PRO A 565 15.61 37.99 -10.40
C PRO A 565 14.70 38.93 -9.61
N GLN A 566 15.18 40.10 -9.17
CA GLN A 566 14.33 41.10 -8.51
C GLN A 566 13.18 41.60 -9.40
N GLU A 567 13.33 41.63 -10.73
CA GLU A 567 12.25 41.96 -11.67
C GLU A 567 11.06 40.98 -11.58
N ILE A 568 11.34 39.71 -11.24
CA ILE A 568 10.33 38.67 -11.03
C ILE A 568 9.85 38.67 -9.57
N LEU A 569 10.75 38.90 -8.61
CA LEU A 569 10.44 38.91 -7.17
C LEU A 569 9.68 40.18 -6.73
N GLU A 570 9.73 41.27 -7.50
CA GLU A 570 8.88 42.45 -7.34
C GLU A 570 7.39 42.17 -7.66
N LEU A 571 7.06 41.01 -8.23
CA LEU A 571 5.69 40.49 -8.27
C LEU A 571 5.30 40.00 -6.86
N GLN A 572 4.98 40.92 -5.96
CA GLN A 572 4.86 40.71 -4.49
C GLN A 572 3.81 39.69 -4.00
N ASN A 573 3.19 38.91 -4.90
CA ASN A 573 2.13 37.93 -4.65
C ASN A 573 2.45 36.52 -5.16
N LEU A 574 3.71 36.20 -5.51
CA LEU A 574 4.11 34.82 -5.82
C LEU A 574 3.86 33.89 -4.62
N ARG A 575 3.12 32.81 -4.87
CA ARG A 575 2.76 31.77 -3.90
C ARG A 575 3.48 30.47 -4.20
N GLU A 576 3.26 29.97 -5.41
CA GLU A 576 3.88 28.77 -5.95
C GLU A 576 4.94 29.17 -6.99
N MET A 577 6.09 28.50 -6.93
CA MET A 577 7.14 28.61 -7.93
C MET A 577 7.65 27.21 -8.30
N GLU A 578 7.53 26.87 -9.59
CA GLU A 578 8.05 25.62 -10.15
C GLU A 578 9.31 25.92 -10.96
N PHE A 579 10.40 25.19 -10.67
CA PHE A 579 11.64 25.21 -11.43
C PHE A 579 11.81 23.86 -12.15
N TYR A 580 11.45 23.80 -13.44
CA TYR A 580 11.44 22.55 -14.21
C TYR A 580 12.52 22.52 -15.28
N LYS A 581 13.43 21.54 -15.26
CA LYS A 581 14.54 21.43 -16.23
C LYS A 581 15.29 22.75 -16.39
N CYS A 582 15.81 23.33 -15.32
CA CYS A 582 16.65 24.53 -15.37
C CYS A 582 18.13 24.16 -15.55
N SER A 583 18.54 23.67 -16.73
CA SER A 583 19.86 23.07 -17.01
C SER A 583 21.03 24.05 -17.03
N SER A 584 20.81 25.26 -16.52
CA SER A 584 21.74 26.39 -16.58
C SER A 584 21.77 27.21 -15.28
N LEU A 585 21.08 26.74 -14.24
CA LEU A 585 21.19 27.24 -12.88
C LEU A 585 22.08 26.30 -12.05
N LYS A 586 23.00 26.87 -11.27
CA LYS A 586 23.75 26.15 -10.22
C LYS A 586 23.10 26.26 -8.84
N TYR A 587 22.27 27.29 -8.66
CA TYR A 587 21.47 27.57 -7.48
C TYR A 587 20.24 28.38 -7.91
N ILE A 588 19.19 28.38 -7.08
CA ILE A 588 17.94 29.09 -7.37
C ILE A 588 17.87 30.40 -6.60
N PHE A 589 18.14 30.36 -5.29
CA PHE A 589 18.00 31.51 -4.40
C PHE A 589 19.33 31.90 -3.76
N THR A 590 19.41 33.16 -3.32
CA THR A 590 20.39 33.64 -2.34
C THR A 590 19.67 34.22 -1.10
N PRO A 591 20.36 34.35 0.05
CA PRO A 591 19.87 35.05 1.24
C PRO A 591 19.09 36.35 0.96
N SER A 592 19.60 37.22 0.09
CA SER A 592 18.95 38.49 -0.26
C SER A 592 17.59 38.32 -0.95
N MET A 593 17.44 37.33 -1.84
CA MET A 593 16.18 37.03 -2.54
C MET A 593 15.06 36.58 -1.59
N LEU A 594 15.40 35.88 -0.51
CA LEU A 594 14.42 35.38 0.47
C LEU A 594 13.68 36.52 1.20
N LEU A 595 14.29 37.71 1.28
CA LEU A 595 13.68 38.89 1.90
C LEU A 595 12.48 39.42 1.10
N SER A 596 12.44 39.17 -0.22
CA SER A 596 11.33 39.54 -1.11
C SER A 596 10.20 38.49 -1.09
N LEU A 597 10.51 37.22 -0.84
CA LEU A 597 9.60 36.06 -0.94
C LEU A 597 8.66 35.89 0.29
N LYS A 598 8.01 36.98 0.73
CA LYS A 598 7.18 36.99 1.96
C LYS A 598 5.84 36.26 1.84
N GLN A 599 5.37 35.97 0.62
CA GLN A 599 4.11 35.28 0.35
C GLN A 599 4.27 33.85 -0.16
N LEU A 600 5.50 33.41 -0.43
CA LEU A 600 5.80 32.12 -1.02
C LEU A 600 5.39 30.99 -0.07
N ASP A 601 4.47 30.14 -0.50
CA ASP A 601 3.93 29.02 0.26
C ASP A 601 4.38 27.66 -0.29
N ARG A 602 4.80 27.60 -1.57
CA ARG A 602 5.17 26.36 -2.28
C ARG A 602 6.37 26.55 -3.20
N ILE A 603 7.34 25.63 -3.09
CA ILE A 603 8.50 25.53 -4.00
C ILE A 603 8.52 24.12 -4.58
N GLU A 604 8.52 24.00 -5.92
CA GLU A 604 8.86 22.76 -6.63
C GLU A 604 10.17 22.95 -7.41
N VAL A 605 11.06 21.96 -7.38
CA VAL A 605 12.28 21.94 -8.20
C VAL A 605 12.46 20.57 -8.83
N LYS A 606 12.28 20.49 -10.16
CA LYS A 606 12.14 19.23 -10.89
C LYS A 606 13.13 19.14 -12.05
N GLU A 607 13.80 18.00 -12.20
CA GLU A 607 14.78 17.71 -13.27
C GLU A 607 15.92 18.75 -13.43
N CYS A 608 16.23 19.53 -12.38
CA CYS A 608 17.21 20.63 -12.42
C CYS A 608 18.66 20.14 -12.27
N ASN A 609 19.09 19.34 -13.25
CA ASN A 609 20.30 18.51 -13.18
C ASN A 609 21.65 19.23 -13.04
N THR A 610 21.75 20.55 -13.27
CA THR A 610 23.00 21.32 -13.04
C THR A 610 23.10 21.98 -11.68
N MET A 611 22.02 21.95 -10.89
CA MET A 611 21.94 22.60 -9.59
C MET A 611 22.79 21.85 -8.55
N GLU A 612 23.63 22.58 -7.81
CA GLU A 612 24.51 22.03 -6.76
C GLU A 612 23.91 22.22 -5.36
N GLN A 613 23.13 23.29 -5.19
CA GLN A 613 22.43 23.71 -3.97
C GLN A 613 21.19 24.56 -4.30
N VAL A 614 20.11 24.47 -3.53
CA VAL A 614 18.91 25.32 -3.78
C VAL A 614 19.20 26.77 -3.39
N ILE A 615 19.84 26.97 -2.23
CA ILE A 615 20.20 28.28 -1.69
C ILE A 615 21.73 28.39 -1.59
N ARG A 616 22.30 29.46 -2.15
CA ARG A 616 23.74 29.78 -2.10
C ARG A 616 24.02 30.99 -1.20
N GLU A 617 24.98 30.87 -0.29
CA GLU A 617 25.50 31.98 0.53
C GLU A 617 26.16 33.08 -0.32
N GLU A 618 25.91 34.36 0.03
CA GLU A 618 26.49 35.56 -0.59
C GLU A 618 27.66 36.09 0.26
N GLU A 619 28.70 36.65 -0.37
CA GLU A 619 29.93 37.09 0.31
C GLU A 619 29.69 38.24 1.33
N GLU A 620 28.74 39.13 1.02
CA GLU A 620 28.35 40.28 1.85
C GLU A 620 27.15 40.01 2.78
N ALA A 621 26.79 38.74 3.04
CA ALA A 621 25.64 38.40 3.88
C ALA A 621 25.68 39.10 5.26
N THR A 622 24.70 39.99 5.45
CA THR A 622 24.42 40.71 6.70
C THR A 622 23.92 39.76 7.79
N ARG A 623 24.02 40.15 9.07
CA ARG A 623 23.73 39.31 10.26
C ARG A 623 22.24 38.91 10.46
N HIS A 624 21.44 38.86 9.40
CA HIS A 624 20.01 38.60 9.48
C HIS A 624 19.69 37.10 9.53
N LYS A 625 18.65 36.74 10.29
CA LYS A 625 18.14 35.37 10.40
C LYS A 625 17.50 34.94 9.08
N LEU A 626 18.01 33.88 8.45
CA LEU A 626 17.35 33.25 7.30
C LEU A 626 16.05 32.57 7.79
N THR A 627 14.91 32.98 7.24
CA THR A 627 13.60 32.45 7.61
C THR A 627 12.68 32.48 6.41
N PHE A 628 12.00 31.37 6.14
CA PHE A 628 10.88 31.34 5.21
C PHE A 628 9.57 31.54 6.01
N PRO A 629 8.93 32.72 5.95
CA PRO A 629 7.84 33.06 6.87
C PRO A 629 6.51 32.38 6.53
N LYS A 630 6.34 31.88 5.30
CA LYS A 630 5.09 31.27 4.80
C LYS A 630 5.24 29.94 4.06
N LEU A 631 6.46 29.50 3.78
CA LEU A 631 6.73 28.28 3.04
C LEU A 631 6.17 27.08 3.79
N SER A 632 5.21 26.40 3.16
CA SER A 632 4.46 25.27 3.73
C SER A 632 4.77 23.95 3.04
N PHE A 633 5.18 23.99 1.76
CA PHE A 633 5.50 22.83 0.94
C PHE A 633 6.82 23.04 0.19
N VAL A 634 7.70 22.03 0.20
CA VAL A 634 8.92 21.96 -0.61
C VAL A 634 9.01 20.58 -1.25
N GLU A 635 9.16 20.55 -2.58
CA GLU A 635 9.37 19.35 -3.38
C GLU A 635 10.63 19.51 -4.24
N ILE A 636 11.49 18.50 -4.23
CA ILE A 636 12.71 18.45 -5.01
C ILE A 636 12.81 17.07 -5.67
N GLU A 637 12.78 17.02 -7.00
CA GLU A 637 12.70 15.79 -7.79
C GLU A 637 13.82 15.76 -8.86
N ALA A 638 14.47 14.61 -9.06
CA ALA A 638 15.39 14.35 -10.17
C ALA A 638 16.53 15.39 -10.34
N CYS A 639 17.06 15.88 -9.22
CA CYS A 639 18.12 16.91 -9.20
C CYS A 639 19.50 16.29 -8.98
N SER A 640 20.04 15.60 -10.00
CA SER A 640 21.20 14.70 -9.87
C SER A 640 22.52 15.30 -9.37
N ASN A 641 22.75 16.62 -9.52
CA ASN A 641 23.91 17.31 -8.97
C ASN A 641 23.69 17.95 -7.58
N LEU A 642 22.47 17.93 -7.05
CA LEU A 642 22.15 18.56 -5.78
C LEU A 642 22.87 17.85 -4.64
N THR A 643 23.72 18.59 -3.92
CA THR A 643 24.48 18.03 -2.80
C THR A 643 23.89 18.35 -1.43
N LYS A 644 23.21 19.51 -1.33
CA LYS A 644 22.72 20.17 -0.11
C LYS A 644 21.55 21.09 -0.45
N PHE A 645 20.60 21.34 0.45
CA PHE A 645 19.63 22.44 0.27
C PHE A 645 20.30 23.80 0.47
N TYR A 646 21.20 23.90 1.47
CA TYR A 646 22.00 25.09 1.79
C TYR A 646 23.46 24.75 2.13
N LEU A 647 24.37 25.63 1.71
CA LEU A 647 25.80 25.60 2.05
C LEU A 647 26.24 26.96 2.61
N GLY A 648 26.81 26.97 3.82
CA GLY A 648 27.37 28.18 4.45
C GLY A 648 28.67 27.93 5.23
N SER A 649 29.46 29.00 5.38
CA SER A 649 30.89 28.91 5.73
C SER A 649 31.28 29.51 7.10
N ARG A 650 30.43 30.34 7.72
CA ARG A 650 30.78 31.07 8.95
C ARG A 650 30.28 30.36 10.22
N PRO A 651 31.11 30.21 11.28
CA PRO A 651 30.65 29.73 12.58
C PRO A 651 29.74 30.76 13.25
N LEU A 652 28.71 30.27 13.95
CA LEU A 652 27.59 31.09 14.42
C LEU A 652 27.72 31.35 15.93
N GLU A 653 28.52 32.35 16.29
CA GLU A 653 28.78 32.71 17.68
C GLU A 653 27.52 33.18 18.43
N PHE A 654 27.41 32.76 19.69
CA PHE A 654 26.31 33.07 20.60
C PHE A 654 26.52 34.43 21.29
N PRO A 655 25.44 35.21 21.50
CA PRO A 655 25.19 35.84 22.78
C PRO A 655 24.64 34.77 23.75
N MET A 656 25.22 34.64 24.94
CA MET A 656 24.62 33.84 26.01
C MET A 656 23.33 34.51 26.50
N PHE A 657 22.26 33.71 26.62
CA PHE A 657 21.14 33.97 27.52
C PHE A 657 21.14 32.80 28.51
N ILE A 658 21.55 32.98 29.76
CA ILE A 658 20.79 33.59 30.87
C ILE A 658 19.49 32.83 31.12
N ASP A 659 19.41 32.26 32.32
CA ASP A 659 18.34 31.41 32.81
C ASP A 659 16.95 32.03 32.66
N ILE A 660 15.99 31.19 32.26
CA ILE A 660 14.58 31.39 32.60
C ILE A 660 14.07 30.07 33.18
N THR A 661 13.63 30.15 34.43
CA THR A 661 13.07 29.11 35.31
C THR A 661 11.74 28.56 34.83
#